data_AF-A0AAN9BEK5-F1
#
_entry.id   AF-A0AAN9BEK5-F1
#
_cell.length_a   1.000
_cell.length_b   1.000
_cell.length_c   1.000
_cell.angle_alpha   90.00
_cell.angle_beta   90.00
_cell.angle_gamma   90.00
#
_symmetry.space_group_name_H-M   'P 1'
#
loop_
_entity.id
_entity.type
_entity.pdbx_description
1 polymer ?
#
loop_
_entity_poly.entity_id
_entity_poly.type
_entity_poly.pdbx_seq_one_letter_code
_entity_poly.pdbx_strand_id
1 'polypeptide(L)'
;MSDQEEKSLPMLEESSMEQSMMEQSMIMEQSMIMEQNVMEPAEEEEEVDYSPAIAPLPPKVIKQEENQVEVSASPAFQCLDELFQEGKLTGTKVAILKAKYTNLHETLKSTRDSETRLLREAKEFTQELGRQRVELEKADNFPEAYNTEPAKLREQLLKYTNELAQTQEREYQLEYKKESLKEEKEILEREYDRLPKQGQIEKKIKELHAATEEMRKEIVNRQMEAKNLREDLETAKRQYSSDKKEVEELEDKLDRLKAELATQNSQPGQIAKEADKIARKKNEVDNMLAEQDSEYREMVEAAKMVENRRRALEEEKMEADTELDKQRSMLDQRTRELDMLTKDYELAKEREAVLMGDRATLDMNLRHIHLEKKNQHDTHARKSREKERDARNLKKAELQLKVAEEGLNHTRTVYEKLKAQVNSLPRDDESQQKKRQELQKEVEQTKRALAQQNSLTAVEHVKLEASAAEEQNLLYEQSDLRIEVVELTRLAAIKADEREQKARDFMRAEMRYHRAVEDLKTKQLQIQDHQKKYQEMQVKLKDFAKLYDVIKNERNKCVNLIQTSTQKAAEMKEKIKILQNEIEILRTAVMQKDRLLQKQRLKHMNSIVIRDSLRNEMAKQQRQEEEMREKREQQKMDMAKLNLMINQGEEQMVKLRKRYEKNVQHRNDRGIKLIERNEEVCVFYEKVNIQDQMIRNGEVELKAREEEIRFLQMQLTEEKRSRELLQQSMPCKRHLESELVTLQIQLQQCQDRMLELEKELENPYDEKRVRFLAGDDPSPAEIQTKVEELESRLAEREEQLLEKDLVFEQVQRLVERIRHKAEAGKDDTLTLAKKVNETQGKIKDMTRKMMALVSEVSMTQAQSMQLQQQVRDGEGDLEQCYLRMEKGEPPTLTMEKEWLRQMRDDHRRHQNIEERRLEEEEEEQYKLAGGVYTTAEPRPNAYIPDDDSDLPIPRPYGSHAPFKPAESGSTMRHIRKPVPKPIEI
;
A
#
# COMPACT_ATOMS: atom_id res chain seq x y z
N MET A 1 -69.51 -7.65 -15.69
CA MET A 1 -69.90 -9.04 -16.00
C MET A 1 -68.66 -9.70 -16.54
N SER A 2 -68.31 -10.88 -16.02
CA SER A 2 -67.28 -11.80 -16.52
C SER A 2 -65.82 -11.32 -16.64
N ASP A 3 -64.82 -12.08 -16.18
CA ASP A 3 -64.83 -13.20 -15.22
C ASP A 3 -63.46 -13.35 -14.52
N GLN A 4 -63.39 -14.32 -13.61
CA GLN A 4 -62.24 -14.89 -12.87
C GLN A 4 -61.04 -15.29 -13.78
N GLU A 5 -59.82 -15.63 -13.33
CA GLU A 5 -59.06 -15.60 -12.06
C GLU A 5 -57.60 -15.94 -12.39
N GLU A 6 -56.59 -15.57 -11.58
CA GLU A 6 -55.32 -16.34 -11.54
C GLU A 6 -54.52 -16.17 -10.24
N LYS A 7 -53.72 -17.19 -9.88
CA LYS A 7 -52.94 -17.29 -8.64
C LYS A 7 -51.72 -18.22 -8.80
N SER A 8 -50.60 -17.82 -8.17
CA SER A 8 -49.46 -18.66 -7.69
C SER A 8 -48.69 -19.60 -8.65
N LEU A 9 -47.39 -19.31 -8.78
CA LEU A 9 -46.19 -20.15 -8.47
C LEU A 9 -46.37 -21.67 -8.18
N PRO A 10 -45.34 -22.54 -8.42
CA PRO A 10 -43.90 -22.24 -8.64
C PRO A 10 -43.26 -22.98 -9.85
N MET A 11 -41.92 -22.98 -9.95
CA MET A 11 -41.14 -23.74 -10.95
C MET A 11 -40.22 -24.82 -10.34
N LEU A 12 -40.40 -26.06 -10.80
CA LEU A 12 -39.41 -27.07 -11.24
C LEU A 12 -38.11 -27.33 -10.42
N GLU A 13 -38.12 -28.44 -9.68
CA GLU A 13 -37.34 -29.70 -9.91
C GLU A 13 -36.28 -29.68 -11.05
N GLU A 14 -35.00 -30.07 -10.81
CA GLU A 14 -34.41 -31.44 -10.82
C GLU A 14 -34.20 -32.06 -12.23
N SER A 15 -33.18 -32.89 -12.55
CA SER A 15 -31.98 -33.44 -11.87
C SER A 15 -31.02 -34.11 -12.90
N SER A 16 -29.88 -34.70 -12.48
CA SER A 16 -28.96 -35.61 -13.22
C SER A 16 -28.05 -35.01 -14.31
N MET A 17 -26.80 -35.48 -14.56
CA MET A 17 -25.91 -36.42 -13.83
C MET A 17 -24.41 -36.18 -14.22
N GLU A 18 -23.48 -37.07 -13.82
CA GLU A 18 -22.01 -37.03 -14.05
C GLU A 18 -21.29 -35.87 -13.31
N GLN A 19 -20.56 -36.03 -12.20
CA GLN A 19 -19.78 -37.14 -11.60
C GLN A 19 -18.53 -37.62 -12.37
N SER A 20 -17.35 -37.08 -12.01
CA SER A 20 -16.24 -37.90 -11.47
C SER A 20 -15.12 -37.03 -10.87
N MET A 21 -14.36 -37.61 -9.92
CA MET A 21 -13.10 -37.13 -9.33
C MET A 21 -13.04 -35.65 -8.85
N MET A 22 -13.42 -35.44 -7.58
CA MET A 22 -12.93 -34.31 -6.79
C MET A 22 -12.55 -34.78 -5.38
N GLU A 23 -11.26 -34.87 -5.12
CA GLU A 23 -10.60 -35.03 -3.82
C GLU A 23 -9.43 -34.03 -3.77
N GLN A 24 -8.99 -33.48 -2.63
CA GLN A 24 -9.16 -33.94 -1.25
C GLN A 24 -9.08 -32.76 -0.24
N SER A 25 -9.27 -33.07 1.05
CA SER A 25 -8.84 -32.29 2.22
C SER A 25 -9.57 -30.99 2.61
N MET A 26 -10.58 -31.13 3.48
CA MET A 26 -10.61 -30.38 4.75
C MET A 26 -11.57 -31.02 5.78
N ILE A 27 -11.04 -31.46 6.93
CA ILE A 27 -11.76 -31.83 8.17
C ILE A 27 -12.69 -33.07 8.01
N MET A 28 -12.51 -34.19 8.72
CA MET A 28 -12.57 -34.31 10.19
C MET A 28 -12.08 -35.69 10.64
N GLU A 29 -11.39 -35.82 11.79
CA GLU A 29 -11.42 -37.08 12.55
C GLU A 29 -11.12 -36.92 14.05
N GLN A 30 -11.94 -37.56 14.90
CA GLN A 30 -11.72 -37.69 16.35
C GLN A 30 -12.51 -38.88 16.93
N SER A 31 -11.84 -40.01 17.18
CA SER A 31 -12.18 -40.98 18.25
C SER A 31 -11.01 -41.96 18.43
N MET A 32 -10.39 -42.12 19.61
CA MET A 32 -10.88 -42.94 20.75
C MET A 32 -11.18 -44.38 20.33
N ILE A 33 -10.50 -45.46 20.78
CA ILE A 33 -10.01 -45.92 22.12
C ILE A 33 -8.95 -47.06 21.85
N MET A 34 -7.88 -47.34 22.63
CA MET A 34 -7.83 -48.10 23.92
C MET A 34 -6.39 -48.27 24.48
N GLU A 35 -6.28 -48.61 25.79
CA GLU A 35 -5.23 -49.43 26.48
C GLU A 35 -3.71 -49.08 26.49
N GLN A 36 -3.26 -48.51 27.62
CA GLN A 36 -2.16 -48.95 28.54
C GLN A 36 -1.02 -49.83 27.95
N ASN A 37 0.28 -49.43 28.01
CA ASN A 37 1.07 -49.39 29.25
C ASN A 37 2.48 -48.73 29.12
N VAL A 38 2.81 -47.88 30.09
CA VAL A 38 4.11 -47.68 30.80
C VAL A 38 5.42 -48.17 30.16
N MET A 39 6.32 -47.24 29.79
CA MET A 39 7.62 -47.04 30.49
C MET A 39 8.31 -45.70 30.12
N GLU A 40 8.97 -45.13 31.13
CA GLU A 40 9.78 -43.88 31.19
C GLU A 40 11.28 -44.12 30.84
N PRO A 41 12.20 -43.12 30.87
CA PRO A 41 12.04 -41.64 30.93
C PRO A 41 12.94 -40.83 29.94
N ALA A 42 12.74 -39.52 29.88
CA ALA A 42 13.79 -38.48 29.74
C ALA A 42 13.26 -37.15 30.33
N GLU A 43 14.15 -36.29 30.84
CA GLU A 43 13.79 -35.13 31.69
C GLU A 43 14.10 -33.77 31.01
N GLU A 44 13.28 -32.75 31.27
CA GLU A 44 13.53 -31.33 30.93
C GLU A 44 13.24 -30.45 32.17
N GLU A 45 13.99 -29.35 32.36
CA GLU A 45 14.01 -28.56 33.61
C GLU A 45 12.99 -27.41 33.67
N GLU A 46 12.55 -27.03 34.87
CA GLU A 46 11.47 -26.05 35.12
C GLU A 46 11.96 -24.58 35.27
N GLU A 47 11.20 -23.62 34.73
CA GLU A 47 11.23 -22.22 35.21
C GLU A 47 10.32 -22.04 36.44
N VAL A 48 10.79 -21.38 37.50
CA VAL A 48 10.04 -21.18 38.75
C VAL A 48 9.79 -19.68 39.01
N ASP A 49 8.51 -19.29 39.00
CA ASP A 49 8.07 -17.91 39.27
C ASP A 49 7.82 -17.65 40.77
N TYR A 50 8.17 -16.46 41.25
CA TYR A 50 8.23 -16.15 42.68
C TYR A 50 6.92 -15.54 43.22
N SER A 51 6.23 -16.28 44.10
CA SER A 51 5.00 -15.82 44.76
C SER A 51 5.25 -15.16 46.13
N PRO A 52 4.47 -14.12 46.52
CA PRO A 52 4.72 -13.33 47.73
C PRO A 52 4.27 -14.02 49.02
N ALA A 53 5.09 -13.92 50.07
CA ALA A 53 4.88 -14.64 51.33
C ALA A 53 3.69 -14.13 52.17
N ILE A 54 2.93 -15.06 52.76
CA ILE A 54 1.77 -14.78 53.61
C ILE A 54 2.22 -14.41 55.03
N ALA A 55 1.87 -13.22 55.51
CA ALA A 55 2.12 -12.79 56.88
C ALA A 55 0.98 -13.22 57.83
N PRO A 56 1.22 -14.03 58.88
CA PRO A 56 0.19 -14.44 59.82
C PRO A 56 -0.18 -13.34 60.82
N LEU A 57 -1.48 -13.17 61.09
CA LEU A 57 -1.99 -12.24 62.09
C LEU A 57 -1.67 -12.72 63.52
N PRO A 58 -1.20 -11.84 64.44
CA PRO A 58 -0.86 -12.23 65.80
C PRO A 58 -2.12 -12.53 66.65
N PRO A 59 -2.12 -13.60 67.46
CA PRO A 59 -3.26 -13.95 68.31
C PRO A 59 -3.48 -12.94 69.45
N LYS A 60 -4.74 -12.65 69.78
CA LYS A 60 -5.11 -11.81 70.93
C LYS A 60 -4.83 -12.55 72.24
N VAL A 61 -3.69 -12.26 72.87
CA VAL A 61 -3.35 -12.75 74.21
C VAL A 61 -4.32 -12.15 75.24
N ILE A 62 -5.25 -12.96 75.73
CA ILE A 62 -6.04 -12.63 76.93
C ILE A 62 -5.11 -12.77 78.14
N LYS A 63 -4.87 -11.67 78.86
CA LYS A 63 -4.18 -11.71 80.14
C LYS A 63 -5.12 -12.28 81.21
N GLN A 64 -4.97 -13.56 81.54
CA GLN A 64 -5.35 -14.07 82.86
C GLN A 64 -4.12 -14.02 83.76
N GLU A 65 -4.21 -13.27 84.85
CA GLU A 65 -3.17 -13.19 85.87
C GLU A 65 -3.28 -14.40 86.83
N GLU A 66 -2.92 -15.58 86.33
CA GLU A 66 -2.68 -16.74 87.19
C GLU A 66 -1.39 -16.50 87.99
N ASN A 67 -1.57 -15.99 89.20
CA ASN A 67 -0.50 -15.87 90.20
C ASN A 67 0.15 -17.24 90.45
N GLN A 68 1.39 -17.24 90.92
CA GLN A 68 2.19 -18.45 91.15
C GLN A 68 1.54 -19.36 92.21
N VAL A 69 0.78 -20.37 91.78
CA VAL A 69 0.25 -21.43 92.64
C VAL A 69 1.32 -22.50 92.79
N GLU A 70 1.70 -22.83 94.02
CA GLU A 70 2.58 -23.98 94.29
C GLU A 70 1.93 -25.28 93.78
N VAL A 71 2.71 -26.18 93.17
CA VAL A 71 2.17 -27.39 92.50
C VAL A 71 1.36 -28.27 93.45
N SER A 72 1.70 -28.25 94.74
CA SER A 72 0.98 -28.85 95.88
C SER A 72 -0.48 -28.40 96.01
N ALA A 73 -0.80 -27.17 95.61
CA ALA A 73 -2.13 -26.57 95.69
C ALA A 73 -2.92 -26.63 94.37
N SER A 74 -2.38 -27.29 93.33
CA SER A 74 -3.13 -27.54 92.09
C SER A 74 -4.38 -28.42 92.35
N PRO A 75 -5.54 -28.13 91.73
CA PRO A 75 -6.71 -29.00 91.79
C PRO A 75 -6.41 -30.46 91.37
N ALA A 76 -5.47 -30.67 90.45
CA ALA A 76 -5.05 -32.02 90.06
C ALA A 76 -4.31 -32.76 91.18
N PHE A 77 -3.58 -32.04 92.05
CA PHE A 77 -2.95 -32.62 93.24
C PHE A 77 -3.97 -32.94 94.32
N GLN A 78 -4.98 -32.08 94.50
CA GLN A 78 -6.08 -32.26 95.45
C GLN A 78 -6.94 -33.48 95.08
N CYS A 79 -7.40 -33.59 93.82
CA CYS A 79 -8.16 -34.76 93.38
C CYS A 79 -7.35 -36.08 93.44
N LEU A 80 -6.02 -36.03 93.34
CA LEU A 80 -5.16 -37.20 93.56
C LEU A 80 -5.08 -37.62 95.04
N ASP A 81 -5.24 -36.69 95.99
CA ASP A 81 -5.38 -37.01 97.43
C ASP A 81 -6.82 -37.42 97.80
N GLU A 82 -7.84 -36.87 97.16
CA GLU A 82 -9.24 -37.31 97.33
C GLU A 82 -9.40 -38.77 96.87
N LEU A 83 -8.88 -39.11 95.68
CA LEU A 83 -8.88 -40.49 95.16
C LEU A 83 -8.01 -41.46 95.98
N PHE A 84 -7.09 -40.95 96.81
CA PHE A 84 -6.37 -41.73 97.83
C PHE A 84 -7.26 -41.97 99.06
N GLN A 85 -7.91 -40.93 99.57
CA GLN A 85 -8.81 -41.00 100.74
C GLN A 85 -10.06 -41.86 100.47
N GLU A 86 -10.58 -41.86 99.24
CA GLU A 86 -11.62 -42.79 98.79
C GLU A 86 -11.13 -44.25 98.61
N GLY A 87 -9.85 -44.53 98.83
CA GLY A 87 -9.26 -45.88 98.71
C GLY A 87 -9.12 -46.42 97.28
N LYS A 88 -9.47 -45.62 96.26
CA LYS A 88 -9.46 -46.02 94.84
C LYS A 88 -8.05 -46.10 94.24
N LEU A 89 -7.08 -45.40 94.82
CA LEU A 89 -5.67 -45.44 94.42
C LEU A 89 -4.77 -45.84 95.60
N THR A 90 -3.77 -46.69 95.34
CA THR A 90 -2.72 -47.00 96.31
C THR A 90 -1.71 -45.87 96.40
N GLY A 91 -1.13 -45.64 97.59
CA GLY A 91 -0.23 -44.51 97.84
C GLY A 91 0.99 -44.46 96.91
N THR A 92 1.52 -45.62 96.49
CA THR A 92 2.58 -45.71 95.47
C THR A 92 2.14 -45.22 94.09
N LYS A 93 0.89 -45.51 93.66
CA LYS A 93 0.35 -44.94 92.40
C LYS A 93 0.16 -43.44 92.50
N VAL A 94 -0.33 -42.94 93.64
CA VAL A 94 -0.53 -41.50 93.86
C VAL A 94 0.79 -40.75 93.88
N ALA A 95 1.82 -41.28 94.55
CA ALA A 95 3.18 -40.73 94.52
C ALA A 95 3.74 -40.67 93.09
N ILE A 96 3.57 -41.72 92.28
CA ILE A 96 4.02 -41.74 90.88
C ILE A 96 3.24 -40.74 90.01
N LEU A 97 1.93 -40.62 90.18
CA LEU A 97 1.10 -39.66 89.43
C LEU A 97 1.42 -38.22 89.81
N LYS A 98 1.61 -37.94 91.11
CA LYS A 98 2.08 -36.64 91.60
C LYS A 98 3.47 -36.29 91.07
N ALA A 99 4.42 -37.23 91.10
CA ALA A 99 5.76 -37.04 90.54
C ALA A 99 5.75 -36.84 89.01
N LYS A 100 4.82 -37.46 88.27
CA LYS A 100 4.62 -37.18 86.84
C LYS A 100 4.00 -35.80 86.61
N TYR A 101 3.05 -35.38 87.44
CA TYR A 101 2.44 -34.05 87.34
C TYR A 101 3.41 -32.92 87.72
N THR A 102 4.28 -33.11 88.72
CA THR A 102 5.36 -32.13 89.01
C THR A 102 6.35 -32.06 87.86
N ASN A 103 6.82 -33.18 87.31
CA ASN A 103 7.68 -33.17 86.11
C ASN A 103 6.99 -32.47 84.92
N LEU A 104 5.69 -32.70 84.71
CA LEU A 104 4.93 -32.03 83.64
C LEU A 104 4.78 -30.53 83.90
N HIS A 105 4.57 -30.11 85.15
CA HIS A 105 4.51 -28.69 85.52
C HIS A 105 5.89 -28.01 85.44
N GLU A 106 6.97 -28.67 85.84
CA GLU A 106 8.35 -28.16 85.75
C GLU A 106 8.83 -28.09 84.30
N THR A 107 8.45 -29.04 83.44
CA THR A 107 8.73 -28.96 82.00
C THR A 107 7.85 -27.92 81.28
N LEU A 108 6.58 -27.76 81.67
CA LEU A 108 5.74 -26.65 81.20
C LEU A 108 6.27 -25.29 81.66
N LYS A 109 6.79 -25.21 82.89
CA LYS A 109 7.45 -24.00 83.40
C LYS A 109 8.75 -23.73 82.66
N SER A 110 9.63 -24.71 82.48
CA SER A 110 10.91 -24.50 81.79
C SER A 110 10.73 -24.20 80.30
N THR A 111 9.65 -24.70 79.67
CA THR A 111 9.27 -24.30 78.31
C THR A 111 8.61 -22.92 78.23
N ARG A 112 7.84 -22.48 79.23
CA ARG A 112 7.40 -21.07 79.33
C ARG A 112 8.55 -20.11 79.66
N ASP A 113 9.49 -20.53 80.50
CA ASP A 113 10.69 -19.74 80.83
C ASP A 113 11.65 -19.68 79.61
N SER A 114 11.74 -20.74 78.80
CA SER A 114 12.49 -20.71 77.53
C SER A 114 11.75 -19.95 76.44
N GLU A 115 10.42 -20.08 76.30
CA GLU A 115 9.58 -19.31 75.37
C GLU A 115 9.64 -17.81 75.70
N THR A 116 9.52 -17.42 76.96
CA THR A 116 9.63 -16.01 77.36
C THR A 116 11.05 -15.47 77.28
N ARG A 117 12.08 -16.31 77.36
CA ARG A 117 13.47 -15.94 77.05
C ARG A 117 13.67 -15.79 75.54
N LEU A 118 13.22 -16.74 74.72
CA LEU A 118 13.25 -16.67 73.25
C LEU A 118 12.42 -15.50 72.71
N LEU A 119 11.29 -15.14 73.32
CA LEU A 119 10.50 -13.95 72.99
C LEU A 119 11.17 -12.64 73.46
N ARG A 120 12.12 -12.71 74.40
CA ARG A 120 12.95 -11.56 74.79
C ARG A 120 14.14 -11.43 73.87
N GLU A 121 14.89 -12.51 73.65
CA GLU A 121 15.94 -12.63 72.64
C GLU A 121 15.42 -12.21 71.26
N ALA A 122 14.25 -12.68 70.82
CA ALA A 122 13.63 -12.26 69.56
C ALA A 122 13.20 -10.79 69.55
N LYS A 123 12.84 -10.18 70.68
CA LYS A 123 12.57 -8.73 70.77
C LYS A 123 13.84 -7.90 70.76
N GLU A 124 14.90 -8.38 71.43
CA GLU A 124 16.23 -7.78 71.42
C GLU A 124 16.83 -7.88 70.01
N PHE A 125 16.75 -9.03 69.35
CA PHE A 125 17.10 -9.21 67.94
C PHE A 125 16.16 -8.47 66.98
N THR A 126 14.88 -8.21 67.31
CA THR A 126 14.01 -7.36 66.47
C THR A 126 14.34 -5.87 66.67
N GLN A 127 14.73 -5.44 67.87
CA GLN A 127 15.24 -4.09 68.10
C GLN A 127 16.61 -3.90 67.45
N GLU A 128 17.47 -4.91 67.51
CA GLU A 128 18.80 -4.87 66.91
C GLU A 128 18.74 -5.02 65.39
N LEU A 129 17.86 -5.86 64.83
CA LEU A 129 17.50 -5.82 63.40
C LEU A 129 16.85 -4.49 63.01
N GLY A 130 16.07 -3.86 63.90
CA GLY A 130 15.54 -2.51 63.68
C GLY A 130 16.66 -1.47 63.67
N ARG A 131 17.67 -1.61 64.54
CA ARG A 131 18.84 -0.74 64.65
C ARG A 131 19.78 -0.91 63.46
N GLN A 132 20.07 -2.14 63.08
CA GLN A 132 20.84 -2.52 61.90
C GLN A 132 20.08 -2.19 60.61
N ARG A 133 18.74 -2.26 60.58
CA ARG A 133 17.94 -1.71 59.47
C ARG A 133 17.98 -0.19 59.42
N VAL A 134 18.06 0.51 60.56
CA VAL A 134 18.25 1.97 60.60
C VAL A 134 19.69 2.39 60.32
N GLU A 135 20.68 1.51 60.49
CA GLU A 135 22.06 1.72 60.05
C GLU A 135 22.27 1.34 58.59
N LEU A 136 21.60 0.30 58.09
CA LEU A 136 21.46 0.01 56.66
C LEU A 136 20.69 1.13 55.96
N GLU A 137 19.55 1.60 56.47
CA GLU A 137 18.86 2.77 55.90
C GLU A 137 19.74 4.03 55.93
N LYS A 138 20.77 4.14 56.79
CA LYS A 138 21.76 5.25 56.75
C LYS A 138 22.95 4.98 55.81
N ALA A 139 23.17 3.74 55.41
CA ALA A 139 24.14 3.34 54.40
C ALA A 139 23.52 3.35 52.98
N ASP A 140 22.24 2.98 52.87
CA ASP A 140 21.42 2.92 51.66
C ASP A 140 20.85 4.31 51.32
N ASN A 141 20.37 5.08 52.30
CA ASN A 141 20.25 6.55 52.15
C ASN A 141 21.63 7.21 52.33
N PHE A 142 22.61 6.77 51.53
CA PHE A 142 23.91 7.41 51.42
C PHE A 142 23.69 8.86 50.97
N PRO A 143 24.07 9.90 51.75
CA PRO A 143 23.62 11.25 51.42
C PRO A 143 24.32 11.82 50.18
N GLU A 144 23.56 12.20 49.16
CA GLU A 144 24.01 12.98 47.98
C GLU A 144 24.51 14.41 48.33
N ALA A 145 24.75 14.70 49.61
CA ALA A 145 24.87 16.05 50.16
C ALA A 145 26.08 16.28 51.09
N TYR A 146 27.05 15.34 51.20
CA TYR A 146 28.30 15.58 51.93
C TYR A 146 29.53 15.61 51.01
N ASN A 147 29.83 16.82 50.54
CA ASN A 147 30.94 17.24 49.67
C ASN A 147 32.32 17.05 50.34
N THR A 148 32.71 15.80 50.56
CA THR A 148 33.96 15.40 51.23
C THR A 148 34.97 14.86 50.22
N GLU A 149 36.26 15.15 50.43
CA GLU A 149 37.36 14.70 49.55
C GLU A 149 37.34 13.18 49.26
N PRO A 150 37.13 12.27 50.23
CA PRO A 150 37.11 10.82 49.95
C PRO A 150 35.92 10.38 49.10
N ALA A 151 34.78 11.08 49.17
CA ALA A 151 33.63 10.78 48.32
C ALA A 151 33.91 11.16 46.86
N LYS A 152 34.42 12.37 46.62
CA LYS A 152 34.88 12.81 45.28
C LYS A 152 35.96 11.91 44.70
N LEU A 153 36.95 11.53 45.52
CA LEU A 153 38.03 10.65 45.06
C LEU A 153 37.51 9.25 44.75
N ARG A 154 36.53 8.72 45.49
CA ARG A 154 35.86 7.46 45.14
C ARG A 154 34.97 7.57 43.90
N GLU A 155 34.24 8.67 43.72
CA GLU A 155 33.44 8.94 42.52
C GLU A 155 34.33 9.02 41.27
N GLN A 156 35.43 9.78 41.35
CA GLN A 156 36.42 9.88 40.28
C GLN A 156 37.12 8.54 40.01
N LEU A 157 37.51 7.79 41.05
CA LEU A 157 38.17 6.49 40.89
C LEU A 157 37.20 5.47 40.27
N LEU A 158 35.95 5.39 40.75
CA LEU A 158 34.90 4.53 40.18
C LEU A 158 34.62 4.91 38.71
N LYS A 159 34.52 6.21 38.42
CA LYS A 159 34.36 6.72 37.06
C LYS A 159 35.54 6.33 36.17
N TYR A 160 36.77 6.53 36.62
CA TYR A 160 37.95 6.13 35.85
C TYR A 160 38.10 4.60 35.72
N THR A 161 37.69 3.78 36.69
CA THR A 161 37.65 2.32 36.50
C THR A 161 36.55 1.90 35.53
N ASN A 162 35.41 2.58 35.50
CA ASN A 162 34.35 2.30 34.53
C ASN A 162 34.74 2.77 33.12
N GLU A 163 35.37 3.94 32.99
CA GLU A 163 35.95 4.42 31.73
C GLU A 163 37.10 3.52 31.24
N LEU A 164 37.95 3.02 32.15
CA LEU A 164 38.99 2.04 31.84
C LEU A 164 38.38 0.71 31.37
N ALA A 165 37.43 0.14 32.12
CA ALA A 165 36.78 -1.12 31.77
C ALA A 165 36.03 -1.02 30.43
N GLN A 166 35.28 0.08 30.21
CA GLN A 166 34.64 0.35 28.93
C GLN A 166 35.65 0.54 27.80
N THR A 167 36.83 1.12 28.06
CA THR A 167 37.90 1.25 27.08
C THR A 167 38.55 -0.10 26.76
N GLN A 168 38.79 -0.95 27.76
CA GLN A 168 39.33 -2.30 27.61
C GLN A 168 38.35 -3.22 26.88
N GLU A 169 37.04 -3.12 27.15
CA GLU A 169 36.01 -3.83 26.39
C GLU A 169 35.99 -3.36 24.93
N ARG A 170 36.13 -2.05 24.68
CA ARG A 170 36.25 -1.50 23.32
C ARG A 170 37.51 -1.94 22.62
N GLU A 171 38.63 -2.02 23.33
CA GLU A 171 39.92 -2.48 22.83
C GLU A 171 39.81 -3.96 22.44
N TYR A 172 39.24 -4.81 23.31
CA TYR A 172 38.93 -6.21 23.01
C TYR A 172 37.99 -6.38 21.81
N GLN A 173 36.90 -5.59 21.73
CA GLN A 173 35.99 -5.60 20.58
C GLN A 173 36.68 -5.16 19.27
N LEU A 174 37.58 -4.17 19.34
CA LEU A 174 38.37 -3.69 18.19
C LEU A 174 39.46 -4.70 17.80
N GLU A 175 40.10 -5.37 18.76
CA GLU A 175 41.11 -6.41 18.53
C GLU A 175 40.46 -7.67 17.92
N TYR A 176 39.33 -8.13 18.46
CA TYR A 176 38.52 -9.21 17.87
C TYR A 176 38.07 -8.85 16.45
N LYS A 177 37.57 -7.62 16.23
CA LYS A 177 37.15 -7.18 14.90
C LYS A 177 38.33 -7.02 13.92
N LYS A 178 39.51 -6.65 14.42
CA LYS A 178 40.78 -6.60 13.66
C LYS A 178 41.26 -8.00 13.29
N GLU A 179 41.06 -9.01 14.14
CA GLU A 179 41.38 -10.40 13.83
C GLU A 179 40.39 -10.99 12.82
N SER A 180 39.07 -10.81 13.03
CA SER A 180 38.04 -11.15 12.06
C SER A 180 38.27 -10.48 10.69
N LEU A 181 38.66 -9.20 10.66
CA LEU A 181 39.02 -8.50 9.40
C LEU A 181 40.35 -8.98 8.79
N LYS A 182 41.29 -9.55 9.57
CA LYS A 182 42.45 -10.26 9.00
C LYS A 182 42.02 -11.57 8.38
N GLU A 183 41.16 -12.35 9.04
CA GLU A 183 40.66 -13.63 8.52
C GLU A 183 39.85 -13.41 7.24
N GLU A 184 38.93 -12.44 7.22
CA GLU A 184 38.25 -11.99 6.00
C GLU A 184 39.25 -11.55 4.92
N LYS A 185 40.28 -10.77 5.28
CA LYS A 185 41.33 -10.36 4.33
C LYS A 185 42.10 -11.55 3.76
N GLU A 186 42.50 -12.52 4.58
CA GLU A 186 43.19 -13.72 4.09
C GLU A 186 42.28 -14.60 3.24
N ILE A 187 40.99 -14.71 3.57
CA ILE A 187 40.00 -15.41 2.75
C ILE A 187 39.86 -14.69 1.40
N LEU A 188 39.70 -13.36 1.39
CA LEU A 188 39.62 -12.55 0.19
C LEU A 188 40.92 -12.57 -0.64
N GLU A 189 42.10 -12.65 -0.02
CA GLU A 189 43.37 -12.83 -0.73
C GLU A 189 43.50 -14.25 -1.33
N ARG A 190 43.06 -15.29 -0.61
CA ARG A 190 42.96 -16.66 -1.14
C ARG A 190 41.93 -16.77 -2.28
N GLU A 191 40.84 -16.00 -2.23
CA GLU A 191 39.86 -15.91 -3.31
C GLU A 191 40.37 -15.09 -4.50
N TYR A 192 41.13 -14.01 -4.24
CA TYR A 192 41.80 -13.22 -5.26
C TYR A 192 42.86 -14.03 -6.02
N ASP A 193 43.64 -14.86 -5.34
CA ASP A 193 44.58 -15.81 -5.99
C ASP A 193 43.87 -16.99 -6.69
N ARG A 194 42.62 -17.30 -6.32
CA ARG A 194 41.75 -18.24 -7.04
C ARG A 194 41.08 -17.62 -8.27
N LEU A 195 40.96 -16.29 -8.37
CA LEU A 195 40.48 -15.63 -9.58
C LEU A 195 41.52 -15.83 -10.70
N PRO A 196 41.12 -16.34 -11.88
CA PRO A 196 42.05 -16.58 -12.97
C PRO A 196 42.71 -15.26 -13.42
N LYS A 197 44.04 -15.23 -13.45
CA LYS A 197 44.83 -14.03 -13.76
C LYS A 197 44.43 -13.44 -15.12
N GLN A 198 44.52 -12.11 -15.27
CA GLN A 198 44.02 -11.34 -16.42
C GLN A 198 44.15 -12.03 -17.80
N GLY A 199 45.34 -12.58 -18.12
CA GLY A 199 45.58 -13.27 -19.40
C GLY A 199 44.80 -14.58 -19.60
N GLN A 200 44.44 -15.30 -18.54
CA GLN A 200 43.55 -16.47 -18.61
C GLN A 200 42.09 -16.03 -18.79
N ILE A 201 41.65 -14.97 -18.10
CA ILE A 201 40.34 -14.35 -18.33
C ILE A 201 40.25 -13.86 -19.77
N GLU A 202 41.24 -13.13 -20.28
CA GLU A 202 41.30 -12.71 -21.68
C GLU A 202 41.26 -13.88 -22.66
N LYS A 203 41.98 -14.98 -22.39
CA LYS A 203 41.96 -16.16 -23.25
C LYS A 203 40.56 -16.79 -23.27
N LYS A 204 39.93 -16.95 -22.10
CA LYS A 204 38.58 -17.51 -21.96
C LYS A 204 37.51 -16.57 -22.53
N ILE A 205 37.69 -15.25 -22.46
CA ILE A 205 36.86 -14.24 -23.13
C ILE A 205 37.05 -14.27 -24.64
N LYS A 206 38.26 -14.53 -25.16
CA LYS A 206 38.53 -14.70 -26.60
C LYS A 206 37.94 -16.01 -27.13
N GLU A 207 38.05 -17.11 -26.37
CA GLU A 207 37.43 -18.41 -26.67
C GLU A 207 35.89 -18.30 -26.64
N LEU A 208 35.31 -17.63 -25.63
CA LEU A 208 33.87 -17.34 -25.57
C LEU A 208 33.44 -16.34 -26.65
N HIS A 209 34.24 -15.35 -27.04
CA HIS A 209 33.94 -14.46 -28.17
C HIS A 209 33.95 -15.22 -29.49
N ALA A 210 34.90 -16.14 -29.71
CA ALA A 210 34.94 -16.99 -30.88
C ALA A 210 33.67 -17.87 -30.94
N ALA A 211 33.34 -18.56 -29.85
CA ALA A 211 32.11 -19.37 -29.76
C ALA A 211 30.83 -18.51 -29.90
N THR A 212 30.80 -17.29 -29.37
CA THR A 212 29.65 -16.37 -29.51
C THR A 212 29.55 -15.81 -30.92
N GLU A 213 30.67 -15.54 -31.60
CA GLU A 213 30.67 -15.20 -33.03
C GLU A 213 30.26 -16.38 -33.91
N GLU A 214 30.67 -17.59 -33.57
CA GLU A 214 30.31 -18.81 -34.30
C GLU A 214 28.82 -19.13 -34.14
N MET A 215 28.30 -19.07 -32.91
CA MET A 215 26.85 -19.12 -32.64
C MET A 215 26.09 -17.97 -33.31
N ARG A 216 26.64 -16.75 -33.39
CA ARG A 216 26.02 -15.65 -34.16
C ARG A 216 26.01 -15.92 -35.65
N LYS A 217 27.07 -16.49 -36.21
CA LYS A 217 27.14 -16.92 -37.63
C LYS A 217 26.16 -18.06 -37.88
N GLU A 218 26.03 -19.02 -36.98
CA GLU A 218 25.02 -20.08 -37.07
C GLU A 218 23.59 -19.54 -36.94
N ILE A 219 23.32 -18.58 -36.05
CA ILE A 219 22.02 -17.91 -35.93
C ILE A 219 21.70 -17.11 -37.20
N VAL A 220 22.65 -16.37 -37.77
CA VAL A 220 22.46 -15.64 -39.03
C VAL A 220 22.24 -16.62 -40.19
N ASN A 221 22.99 -17.73 -40.25
CA ASN A 221 22.79 -18.78 -41.24
C ASN A 221 21.40 -19.42 -41.09
N ARG A 222 20.98 -19.80 -39.87
CA ARG A 222 19.64 -20.34 -39.56
C ARG A 222 18.52 -19.36 -39.86
N GLN A 223 18.74 -18.06 -39.67
CA GLN A 223 17.78 -17.01 -40.05
C GLN A 223 17.72 -16.84 -41.57
N MET A 224 18.85 -16.96 -42.27
CA MET A 224 18.90 -16.93 -43.73
C MET A 224 18.29 -18.19 -44.35
N GLU A 225 18.56 -19.38 -43.79
CA GLU A 225 17.89 -20.63 -44.11
C GLU A 225 16.39 -20.55 -43.84
N ALA A 226 15.96 -20.05 -42.67
CA ALA A 226 14.55 -19.87 -42.36
C ALA A 226 13.85 -18.82 -43.25
N LYS A 227 14.58 -17.82 -43.74
CA LYS A 227 14.08 -16.87 -44.75
C LYS A 227 13.96 -17.55 -46.12
N ASN A 228 15.03 -18.20 -46.59
CA ASN A 228 15.04 -18.93 -47.86
C ASN A 228 13.94 -20.00 -47.85
N LEU A 229 13.79 -20.79 -46.79
CA LEU A 229 12.73 -21.79 -46.63
C LEU A 229 11.32 -21.17 -46.61
N ARG A 230 11.14 -19.91 -46.20
CA ARG A 230 9.86 -19.19 -46.34
C ARG A 230 9.63 -18.73 -47.77
N GLU A 231 10.66 -18.25 -48.47
CA GLU A 231 10.57 -17.84 -49.87
C GLU A 231 10.40 -19.06 -50.81
N ASP A 232 11.05 -20.19 -50.49
CA ASP A 232 10.86 -21.51 -51.10
C ASP A 232 9.46 -22.06 -50.79
N LEU A 233 8.93 -21.89 -49.57
CA LEU A 233 7.58 -22.32 -49.21
C LEU A 233 6.50 -21.41 -49.81
N GLU A 234 6.76 -20.12 -50.00
CA GLU A 234 5.89 -19.22 -50.75
C GLU A 234 5.92 -19.52 -52.25
N THR A 235 7.10 -19.75 -52.84
CA THR A 235 7.20 -20.13 -54.26
C THR A 235 6.63 -21.53 -54.50
N ALA A 236 6.84 -22.48 -53.61
CA ALA A 236 6.17 -23.79 -53.65
C ALA A 236 4.66 -23.70 -53.43
N LYS A 237 4.14 -22.76 -52.61
CA LYS A 237 2.69 -22.49 -52.51
C LYS A 237 2.14 -21.84 -53.77
N ARG A 238 2.86 -20.90 -54.38
CA ARG A 238 2.47 -20.27 -55.66
C ARG A 238 2.49 -21.29 -56.79
N GLN A 239 3.53 -22.12 -56.87
CA GLN A 239 3.64 -23.23 -57.80
C GLN A 239 2.51 -24.24 -57.55
N TYR A 240 2.30 -24.72 -56.33
CA TYR A 240 1.16 -25.57 -55.97
C TYR A 240 -0.20 -24.93 -56.33
N SER A 241 -0.36 -23.61 -56.27
CA SER A 241 -1.58 -22.93 -56.72
C SER A 241 -1.69 -22.78 -58.24
N SER A 242 -0.58 -22.86 -58.98
CA SER A 242 -0.54 -22.95 -60.45
C SER A 242 -0.78 -24.40 -60.87
N ASP A 243 0.00 -25.34 -60.32
CA ASP A 243 -0.14 -26.79 -60.49
C ASP A 243 -1.56 -27.25 -60.14
N LYS A 244 -2.19 -26.72 -59.08
CA LYS A 244 -3.60 -27.03 -58.74
C LYS A 244 -4.57 -26.49 -59.77
N LYS A 245 -4.32 -25.32 -60.36
CA LYS A 245 -5.15 -24.78 -61.45
C LYS A 245 -4.91 -25.50 -62.77
N GLU A 246 -3.68 -25.92 -63.05
CA GLU A 246 -3.34 -26.76 -64.19
C GLU A 246 -3.92 -28.17 -64.03
N VAL A 247 -3.95 -28.71 -62.80
CA VAL A 247 -4.68 -29.94 -62.46
C VAL A 247 -6.17 -29.74 -62.57
N GLU A 248 -6.77 -28.67 -62.03
CA GLU A 248 -8.20 -28.36 -62.21
C GLU A 248 -8.55 -28.23 -63.69
N GLU A 249 -7.75 -27.52 -64.49
CA GLU A 249 -7.90 -27.43 -65.94
C GLU A 249 -7.68 -28.76 -66.67
N LEU A 250 -6.76 -29.60 -66.21
CA LEU A 250 -6.50 -30.93 -66.78
C LEU A 250 -7.55 -31.95 -66.35
N GLU A 251 -8.16 -31.82 -65.17
CA GLU A 251 -9.33 -32.54 -64.71
C GLU A 251 -10.55 -32.10 -65.53
N ASP A 252 -10.73 -30.80 -65.78
CA ASP A 252 -11.77 -30.28 -66.68
C ASP A 252 -11.62 -30.82 -68.12
N LYS A 253 -10.38 -30.92 -68.62
CA LYS A 253 -10.08 -31.52 -69.95
C LYS A 253 -10.23 -33.04 -69.94
N LEU A 254 -9.81 -33.70 -68.86
CA LEU A 254 -9.93 -35.14 -68.65
C LEU A 254 -11.40 -35.55 -68.48
N ASP A 255 -12.25 -34.74 -67.86
CA ASP A 255 -13.66 -35.02 -67.64
C ASP A 255 -14.49 -34.77 -68.90
N ARG A 256 -14.08 -33.80 -69.75
CA ARG A 256 -14.59 -33.69 -71.13
C ARG A 256 -14.22 -34.93 -71.96
N LEU A 257 -12.96 -35.36 -71.92
CA LEU A 257 -12.49 -36.57 -72.62
C LEU A 257 -13.09 -37.86 -72.04
N LYS A 258 -13.33 -37.95 -70.72
CA LYS A 258 -14.06 -39.04 -70.08
C LYS A 258 -15.53 -39.02 -70.48
N ALA A 259 -16.18 -37.86 -70.63
CA ALA A 259 -17.55 -37.79 -71.10
C ALA A 259 -17.67 -38.34 -72.52
N GLU A 260 -16.77 -37.94 -73.41
CA GLU A 260 -16.67 -38.50 -74.77
C GLU A 260 -16.42 -40.02 -74.73
N LEU A 261 -15.49 -40.51 -73.90
CA LEU A 261 -15.19 -41.95 -73.76
C LEU A 261 -16.34 -42.76 -73.10
N ALA A 262 -17.05 -42.17 -72.13
CA ALA A 262 -18.10 -42.81 -71.34
C ALA A 262 -19.41 -42.95 -72.13
N THR A 263 -19.67 -42.06 -73.10
CA THR A 263 -20.80 -42.24 -74.03
C THR A 263 -20.69 -43.50 -74.91
N GLN A 264 -19.53 -44.17 -74.96
CA GLN A 264 -19.30 -45.30 -75.86
C GLN A 264 -19.22 -46.71 -75.23
N ASN A 265 -18.98 -46.90 -73.91
CA ASN A 265 -18.48 -48.21 -73.42
C ASN A 265 -19.34 -49.01 -72.41
N SER A 266 -20.09 -48.42 -71.47
CA SER A 266 -21.00 -49.18 -70.56
C SER A 266 -21.98 -48.24 -69.83
N GLN A 267 -23.31 -48.43 -69.78
CA GLN A 267 -24.17 -49.62 -69.55
C GLN A 267 -24.16 -50.14 -68.08
N PRO A 268 -25.34 -50.38 -67.47
CA PRO A 268 -25.74 -49.55 -66.31
C PRO A 268 -25.38 -50.05 -64.90
N GLY A 269 -24.49 -51.04 -64.75
CA GLY A 269 -24.41 -51.85 -63.52
C GLY A 269 -23.80 -51.20 -62.27
N GLN A 270 -22.91 -50.22 -62.41
CA GLN A 270 -22.12 -49.70 -61.27
C GLN A 270 -22.78 -48.51 -60.54
N ILE A 271 -23.53 -47.68 -61.27
CA ILE A 271 -24.08 -46.38 -60.82
C ILE A 271 -24.86 -46.51 -59.49
N ALA A 272 -25.65 -47.58 -59.33
CA ALA A 272 -26.47 -47.79 -58.14
C ALA A 272 -25.66 -47.91 -56.83
N LYS A 273 -24.47 -48.54 -56.86
CA LYS A 273 -23.65 -48.73 -55.65
C LYS A 273 -22.81 -47.52 -55.28
N GLU A 274 -22.56 -46.64 -56.23
CA GLU A 274 -21.82 -45.39 -56.00
C GLU A 274 -22.77 -44.27 -55.57
N ALA A 275 -24.00 -44.25 -56.09
CA ALA A 275 -25.08 -43.37 -55.60
C ALA A 275 -25.31 -43.50 -54.08
N ASP A 276 -25.41 -44.72 -53.54
CA ASP A 276 -25.57 -44.94 -52.09
C ASP A 276 -24.40 -44.41 -51.25
N LYS A 277 -23.16 -44.50 -51.75
CA LYS A 277 -21.97 -43.95 -51.07
C LYS A 277 -21.92 -42.43 -51.14
N ILE A 278 -22.32 -41.85 -52.27
CA ILE A 278 -22.40 -40.40 -52.46
C ILE A 278 -23.53 -39.83 -51.59
N ALA A 279 -24.68 -40.49 -51.50
CA ALA A 279 -25.80 -40.07 -50.66
C ALA A 279 -25.42 -40.02 -49.16
N ARG A 280 -24.68 -41.01 -48.65
CA ARG A 280 -24.20 -41.01 -47.25
C ARG A 280 -23.23 -39.85 -46.99
N LYS A 281 -22.23 -39.68 -47.85
CA LYS A 281 -21.28 -38.55 -47.76
C LYS A 281 -21.97 -37.20 -47.90
N LYS A 282 -23.00 -37.09 -48.75
CA LYS A 282 -23.82 -35.88 -48.87
C LYS A 282 -24.54 -35.60 -47.55
N ASN A 283 -25.21 -36.59 -46.95
CA ASN A 283 -25.89 -36.40 -45.67
C ASN A 283 -24.92 -36.06 -44.52
N GLU A 284 -23.71 -36.64 -44.52
CA GLU A 284 -22.64 -36.27 -43.57
C GLU A 284 -22.24 -34.79 -43.73
N VAL A 285 -22.03 -34.32 -44.97
CA VAL A 285 -21.69 -32.91 -45.27
C VAL A 285 -22.87 -31.96 -45.02
N ASP A 286 -24.09 -32.33 -45.40
CA ASP A 286 -25.31 -31.54 -45.18
C ASP A 286 -25.57 -31.37 -43.67
N ASN A 287 -25.29 -32.41 -42.85
CA ASN A 287 -25.38 -32.33 -41.40
C ASN A 287 -24.29 -31.39 -40.82
N MET A 288 -23.03 -31.55 -41.23
CA MET A 288 -21.95 -30.66 -40.77
C MET A 288 -22.19 -29.20 -41.20
N LEU A 289 -22.80 -28.98 -42.37
CA LEU A 289 -23.19 -27.64 -42.83
C LEU A 289 -24.32 -27.07 -41.96
N ALA A 290 -25.33 -27.88 -41.63
CA ALA A 290 -26.43 -27.46 -40.75
C ALA A 290 -25.98 -27.17 -39.31
N GLU A 291 -24.97 -27.89 -38.82
CA GLU A 291 -24.29 -27.69 -37.52
C GLU A 291 -23.50 -26.37 -37.53
N GLN A 292 -22.64 -26.15 -38.54
CA GLN A 292 -21.93 -24.87 -38.74
C GLN A 292 -22.90 -23.69 -38.94
N ASP A 293 -24.02 -23.88 -39.64
CA ASP A 293 -25.08 -22.86 -39.76
C ASP A 293 -25.80 -22.61 -38.42
N SER A 294 -25.84 -23.57 -37.48
CA SER A 294 -26.33 -23.34 -36.11
C SER A 294 -25.32 -22.53 -35.31
N GLU A 295 -24.05 -22.97 -35.26
CA GLU A 295 -22.95 -22.25 -34.61
C GLU A 295 -22.87 -20.79 -35.10
N TYR A 296 -22.99 -20.57 -36.41
CA TYR A 296 -22.99 -19.23 -37.01
C TYR A 296 -24.21 -18.40 -36.60
N ARG A 297 -25.41 -18.99 -36.53
CA ARG A 297 -26.62 -18.29 -36.04
C ARG A 297 -26.50 -17.93 -34.56
N GLU A 298 -26.02 -18.85 -33.73
CA GLU A 298 -25.79 -18.64 -32.30
C GLU A 298 -24.75 -17.54 -32.05
N MET A 299 -23.65 -17.53 -32.81
CA MET A 299 -22.63 -16.47 -32.75
C MET A 299 -23.16 -15.12 -33.25
N VAL A 300 -24.03 -15.10 -34.27
CA VAL A 300 -24.71 -13.88 -34.73
C VAL A 300 -25.72 -13.36 -33.69
N GLU A 301 -26.41 -14.24 -32.95
CA GLU A 301 -27.32 -13.84 -31.88
C GLU A 301 -26.57 -13.40 -30.61
N ALA A 302 -25.46 -14.04 -30.26
CA ALA A 302 -24.54 -13.58 -29.23
C ALA A 302 -23.98 -12.18 -29.57
N ALA A 303 -23.58 -11.94 -30.82
CA ALA A 303 -23.13 -10.62 -31.28
C ALA A 303 -24.24 -9.54 -31.16
N LYS A 304 -25.49 -9.87 -31.53
CA LYS A 304 -26.65 -8.97 -31.33
C LYS A 304 -26.90 -8.68 -29.85
N MET A 305 -26.80 -9.69 -28.97
CA MET A 305 -26.95 -9.52 -27.52
C MET A 305 -25.87 -8.60 -26.93
N VAL A 306 -24.61 -8.77 -27.37
CA VAL A 306 -23.49 -7.89 -26.98
C VAL A 306 -23.72 -6.46 -27.46
N GLU A 307 -24.14 -6.27 -28.72
CA GLU A 307 -24.41 -4.93 -29.28
C GLU A 307 -25.60 -4.24 -28.61
N ASN A 308 -26.69 -4.96 -28.34
CA ASN A 308 -27.83 -4.45 -27.56
C ASN A 308 -27.40 -4.06 -26.14
N ARG A 309 -26.52 -4.85 -25.49
CA ARG A 309 -25.99 -4.52 -24.16
C ARG A 309 -25.02 -3.34 -24.19
N ARG A 310 -24.20 -3.20 -25.24
CA ARG A 310 -23.34 -2.03 -25.48
C ARG A 310 -24.19 -0.77 -25.60
N ARG A 311 -25.28 -0.83 -26.36
CA ARG A 311 -26.24 0.27 -26.52
C ARG A 311 -26.93 0.65 -25.21
N ALA A 312 -27.43 -0.32 -24.44
CA ALA A 312 -28.04 -0.07 -23.14
C ALA A 312 -27.05 0.63 -22.17
N LEU A 313 -25.78 0.21 -22.16
CA LEU A 313 -24.73 0.87 -21.37
C LEU A 313 -24.40 2.29 -21.85
N GLU A 314 -24.54 2.59 -23.15
CA GLU A 314 -24.42 3.96 -23.66
C GLU A 314 -25.62 4.83 -23.26
N GLU A 315 -26.82 4.27 -23.25
CA GLU A 315 -28.05 4.95 -22.81
C GLU A 315 -28.00 5.22 -21.29
N GLU A 316 -27.66 4.22 -20.45
CA GLU A 316 -27.39 4.39 -19.01
C GLU A 316 -26.30 5.43 -18.72
N LYS A 317 -25.21 5.43 -19.49
CA LYS A 317 -24.14 6.42 -19.34
C LYS A 317 -24.64 7.83 -19.66
N MET A 318 -25.40 8.01 -20.73
CA MET A 318 -25.96 9.31 -21.09
C MET A 318 -26.94 9.82 -20.02
N GLU A 319 -27.76 8.95 -19.43
CA GLU A 319 -28.59 9.32 -18.29
C GLU A 319 -27.74 9.76 -17.09
N ALA A 320 -26.70 8.99 -16.74
CA ALA A 320 -25.78 9.31 -15.65
C ALA A 320 -25.02 10.64 -15.87
N ASP A 321 -24.56 10.91 -17.09
CA ASP A 321 -23.91 12.19 -17.46
C ASP A 321 -24.91 13.36 -17.32
N THR A 322 -26.18 13.21 -17.73
CA THR A 322 -27.18 14.28 -17.51
C THR A 322 -27.55 14.47 -16.05
N GLU A 323 -27.55 13.42 -15.21
CA GLU A 323 -27.77 13.56 -13.77
C GLU A 323 -26.57 14.22 -13.09
N LEU A 324 -25.34 13.88 -13.47
CA LEU A 324 -24.13 14.53 -13.00
C LEU A 324 -24.18 16.05 -13.21
N ASP A 325 -24.62 16.51 -14.39
CA ASP A 325 -24.74 17.94 -14.69
C ASP A 325 -25.91 18.63 -13.96
N LYS A 326 -27.03 17.94 -13.70
CA LYS A 326 -28.07 18.43 -12.78
C LYS A 326 -27.53 18.62 -11.37
N GLN A 327 -26.80 17.63 -10.84
CA GLN A 327 -26.21 17.69 -9.50
C GLN A 327 -25.13 18.79 -9.40
N ARG A 328 -24.30 18.98 -10.45
CA ARG A 328 -23.37 20.12 -10.56
C ARG A 328 -24.11 21.46 -10.52
N SER A 329 -25.16 21.63 -11.32
CA SER A 329 -25.97 22.86 -11.34
C SER A 329 -26.63 23.17 -9.98
N MET A 330 -27.11 22.15 -9.26
CA MET A 330 -27.59 22.32 -7.89
C MET A 330 -26.47 22.68 -6.90
N LEU A 331 -25.29 22.08 -7.01
CA LEU A 331 -24.13 22.39 -6.16
C LEU A 331 -23.65 23.83 -6.37
N ASP A 332 -23.61 24.30 -7.62
CA ASP A 332 -23.36 25.69 -7.99
C ASP A 332 -24.37 26.66 -7.34
N GLN A 333 -25.66 26.32 -7.38
CA GLN A 333 -26.72 27.13 -6.74
C GLN A 333 -26.53 27.16 -5.22
N ARG A 334 -26.30 26.02 -4.56
CA ARG A 334 -26.05 25.95 -3.11
C ARG A 334 -24.78 26.68 -2.69
N THR A 335 -23.74 26.69 -3.53
CA THR A 335 -22.51 27.46 -3.27
C THR A 335 -22.81 28.96 -3.29
N ARG A 336 -23.56 29.44 -4.29
CA ARG A 336 -23.99 30.85 -4.37
C ARG A 336 -24.92 31.26 -3.21
N GLU A 337 -25.80 30.37 -2.77
CA GLU A 337 -26.61 30.59 -1.55
C GLU A 337 -25.74 30.71 -0.29
N LEU A 338 -24.71 29.86 -0.14
CA LEU A 338 -23.78 29.91 0.99
C LEU A 338 -22.91 31.17 0.94
N ASP A 339 -22.43 31.60 -0.23
CA ASP A 339 -21.68 32.85 -0.39
C ASP A 339 -22.53 34.09 -0.01
N MET A 340 -23.82 34.09 -0.37
CA MET A 340 -24.75 35.15 0.03
C MET A 340 -25.02 35.13 1.54
N LEU A 341 -25.32 33.96 2.10
CA LEU A 341 -25.58 33.81 3.54
C LEU A 341 -24.34 34.15 4.39
N THR A 342 -23.13 33.91 3.87
CA THR A 342 -21.87 34.28 4.51
C THR A 342 -21.70 35.80 4.54
N LYS A 343 -21.99 36.50 3.44
CA LYS A 343 -21.98 37.97 3.39
C LYS A 343 -23.04 38.60 4.30
N ASP A 344 -24.24 38.02 4.34
CA ASP A 344 -25.30 38.47 5.26
C ASP A 344 -24.89 38.26 6.73
N TYR A 345 -24.19 37.16 7.05
CA TYR A 345 -23.61 36.93 8.39
C TYR A 345 -22.48 37.91 8.73
N GLU A 346 -21.59 38.22 7.78
CA GLU A 346 -20.53 39.24 7.96
C GLU A 346 -21.14 40.63 8.19
N LEU A 347 -22.13 41.03 7.39
CA LEU A 347 -22.87 42.28 7.57
C LEU A 347 -23.67 42.31 8.90
N ALA A 348 -24.18 41.18 9.38
CA ALA A 348 -24.84 41.09 10.68
C ALA A 348 -23.82 41.27 11.83
N LYS A 349 -22.64 40.67 11.72
CA LYS A 349 -21.53 40.78 12.67
C LYS A 349 -20.95 42.21 12.72
N GLU A 350 -20.86 42.89 11.59
CA GLU A 350 -20.49 44.32 11.54
C GLU A 350 -21.54 45.19 12.25
N ARG A 351 -22.84 44.94 12.02
CA ARG A 351 -23.93 45.64 12.73
C ARG A 351 -23.89 45.37 14.23
N GLU A 352 -23.60 44.14 14.66
CA GLU A 352 -23.42 43.82 16.08
C GLU A 352 -22.24 44.60 16.70
N ALA A 353 -21.12 44.70 15.98
CA ALA A 353 -19.96 45.48 16.43
C ALA A 353 -20.29 46.98 16.58
N VAL A 354 -21.06 47.56 15.64
CA VAL A 354 -21.55 48.94 15.74
C VAL A 354 -22.48 49.10 16.95
N LEU A 355 -23.49 48.23 17.10
CA LEU A 355 -24.43 48.27 18.24
C LEU A 355 -23.74 48.08 19.60
N MET A 356 -22.64 47.33 19.66
CA MET A 356 -21.81 47.19 20.86
C MET A 356 -21.01 48.47 21.16
N GLY A 357 -20.56 49.20 20.13
CA GLY A 357 -19.99 50.55 20.27
C GLY A 357 -21.02 51.58 20.74
N ASP A 358 -22.22 51.57 20.16
CA ASP A 358 -23.34 52.42 20.56
C ASP A 358 -23.74 52.13 22.02
N ARG A 359 -23.80 50.86 22.44
CA ARG A 359 -24.05 50.50 23.85
C ARG A 359 -22.94 51.02 24.77
N ALA A 360 -21.67 50.92 24.38
CA ALA A 360 -20.56 51.43 25.17
C ALA A 360 -20.58 52.96 25.34
N THR A 361 -20.94 53.70 24.29
CA THR A 361 -21.11 55.16 24.39
C THR A 361 -22.34 55.56 25.20
N LEU A 362 -23.45 54.84 25.06
CA LEU A 362 -24.64 55.01 25.92
C LEU A 362 -24.35 54.70 27.39
N ASP A 363 -23.57 53.65 27.70
CA ASP A 363 -23.11 53.34 29.06
C ASP A 363 -22.21 54.45 29.63
N MET A 364 -21.32 55.04 28.82
CA MET A 364 -20.54 56.22 29.22
C MET A 364 -21.43 57.43 29.49
N ASN A 365 -22.39 57.71 28.62
CA ASN A 365 -23.34 58.82 28.77
C ASN A 365 -24.23 58.65 30.01
N LEU A 366 -24.71 57.43 30.29
CA LEU A 366 -25.45 57.12 31.52
C LEU A 366 -24.58 57.31 32.77
N ARG A 367 -23.32 56.88 32.77
CA ARG A 367 -22.38 57.12 33.88
C ARG A 367 -22.13 58.63 34.09
N HIS A 368 -22.02 59.40 33.00
CA HIS A 368 -21.88 60.85 33.06
C HIS A 368 -23.13 61.50 33.69
N ILE A 369 -24.32 61.18 33.19
CA ILE A 369 -25.61 61.68 33.72
C ILE A 369 -25.81 61.27 35.19
N HIS A 370 -25.39 60.07 35.59
CA HIS A 370 -25.41 59.65 37.00
C HIS A 370 -24.46 60.47 37.88
N LEU A 371 -23.27 60.82 37.38
CA LEU A 371 -22.32 61.68 38.08
C LEU A 371 -22.82 63.12 38.16
N GLU A 372 -23.38 63.67 37.09
CA GLU A 372 -24.04 64.98 37.10
C GLU A 372 -25.21 65.03 38.08
N LYS A 373 -26.10 64.01 38.06
CA LYS A 373 -27.22 63.89 39.00
C LYS A 373 -26.74 63.86 40.45
N LYS A 374 -25.61 63.20 40.74
CA LYS A 374 -24.98 63.23 42.06
C LYS A 374 -24.46 64.64 42.40
N ASN A 375 -23.73 65.29 41.50
CA ASN A 375 -23.22 66.64 41.70
C ASN A 375 -24.35 67.68 41.90
N GLN A 376 -25.46 67.54 41.17
CA GLN A 376 -26.68 68.34 41.34
C GLN A 376 -27.36 68.05 42.69
N HIS A 377 -27.41 66.79 43.14
CA HIS A 377 -27.90 66.45 44.47
C HIS A 377 -27.02 67.03 45.59
N ASP A 378 -25.70 66.91 45.47
CA ASP A 378 -24.73 67.40 46.46
C ASP A 378 -24.66 68.94 46.52
N THR A 379 -25.02 69.65 45.42
CA THR A 379 -25.17 71.11 45.41
C THR A 379 -26.54 71.56 45.89
N HIS A 380 -27.62 70.84 45.56
CA HIS A 380 -28.95 71.07 46.14
C HIS A 380 -28.95 70.86 47.66
N ALA A 381 -28.31 69.81 48.16
CA ALA A 381 -28.15 69.53 49.59
C ALA A 381 -27.36 70.64 50.31
N ARG A 382 -26.31 71.21 49.67
CA ARG A 382 -25.61 72.40 50.17
C ARG A 382 -26.53 73.62 50.24
N LYS A 383 -27.20 73.98 49.14
CA LYS A 383 -28.15 75.11 49.10
C LYS A 383 -29.33 74.96 50.05
N SER A 384 -29.79 73.73 50.32
CA SER A 384 -30.82 73.47 51.34
C SER A 384 -30.33 73.75 52.76
N ARG A 385 -29.08 73.38 53.08
CA ARG A 385 -28.44 73.69 54.38
C ARG A 385 -28.18 75.19 54.55
N GLU A 386 -27.80 75.88 53.48
CA GLU A 386 -27.67 77.34 53.44
C GLU A 386 -29.03 78.00 53.70
N LYS A 387 -30.08 77.63 52.93
CA LYS A 387 -31.45 78.10 53.15
C LYS A 387 -31.96 77.87 54.58
N GLU A 388 -31.66 76.72 55.18
CA GLU A 388 -32.01 76.45 56.58
C GLU A 388 -31.23 77.29 57.59
N ARG A 389 -29.98 77.65 57.29
CA ARG A 389 -29.17 78.55 58.12
C ARG A 389 -29.74 79.96 58.05
N ASP A 390 -30.09 80.42 56.84
CA ASP A 390 -30.62 81.75 56.62
C ASP A 390 -32.04 81.90 57.15
N ALA A 391 -32.89 80.87 57.04
CA ALA A 391 -34.19 80.83 57.71
C ALA A 391 -34.06 80.86 59.25
N ARG A 392 -33.02 80.23 59.82
CA ARG A 392 -32.71 80.32 61.26
C ARG A 392 -32.17 81.71 61.65
N ASN A 393 -31.43 82.37 60.78
CA ASN A 393 -30.96 83.75 60.99
C ASN A 393 -32.12 84.75 60.90
N LEU A 394 -32.98 84.63 59.88
CA LEU A 394 -34.20 85.42 59.71
C LEU A 394 -35.10 85.30 60.95
N LYS A 395 -35.36 84.07 61.42
CA LYS A 395 -36.19 83.85 62.60
C LYS A 395 -35.61 84.40 63.91
N LYS A 396 -34.28 84.59 64.00
CA LYS A 396 -33.66 85.37 65.08
C LYS A 396 -33.87 86.87 64.91
N ALA A 397 -33.75 87.40 63.69
CA ALA A 397 -34.00 88.81 63.40
C ALA A 397 -35.48 89.20 63.62
N GLU A 398 -36.43 88.34 63.21
CA GLU A 398 -37.86 88.47 63.50
C GLU A 398 -38.13 88.53 65.02
N LEU A 399 -37.47 87.68 65.81
CA LEU A 399 -37.61 87.70 67.26
C LEU A 399 -37.01 88.97 67.89
N GLN A 400 -35.87 89.44 67.39
CA GLN A 400 -35.25 90.70 67.82
C GLN A 400 -36.11 91.92 67.46
N LEU A 401 -36.70 91.94 66.26
CA LEU A 401 -37.66 92.95 65.83
C LEU A 401 -38.86 92.98 66.79
N LYS A 402 -39.44 91.81 67.10
CA LYS A 402 -40.60 91.72 67.98
C LYS A 402 -40.31 92.21 69.41
N VAL A 403 -39.12 91.91 69.96
CA VAL A 403 -38.67 92.46 71.25
C VAL A 403 -38.52 93.98 71.19
N ALA A 404 -38.08 94.55 70.06
CA ALA A 404 -38.03 96.00 69.86
C ALA A 404 -39.43 96.63 69.72
N GLU A 405 -40.38 95.95 69.06
CA GLU A 405 -41.79 96.37 68.98
C GLU A 405 -42.48 96.34 70.35
N GLU A 406 -42.21 95.32 71.17
CA GLU A 406 -42.70 95.23 72.56
C GLU A 406 -42.10 96.36 73.43
N GLY A 407 -40.82 96.70 73.25
CA GLY A 407 -40.19 97.88 73.86
C GLY A 407 -40.77 99.22 73.39
N LEU A 408 -41.13 99.34 72.11
CA LEU A 408 -41.82 100.52 71.55
C LEU A 408 -43.23 100.67 72.13
N ASN A 409 -43.96 99.58 72.33
CA ASN A 409 -45.29 99.61 72.94
C ASN A 409 -45.24 99.90 74.46
N HIS A 410 -44.18 99.45 75.15
CA HIS A 410 -43.93 99.84 76.53
C HIS A 410 -43.64 101.34 76.66
N THR A 411 -42.75 101.90 75.82
CA THR A 411 -42.45 103.34 75.84
C THR A 411 -43.66 104.20 75.43
N ARG A 412 -44.52 103.73 74.51
CA ARG A 412 -45.82 104.35 74.21
C ARG A 412 -46.76 104.38 75.42
N THR A 413 -46.91 103.28 76.17
CA THR A 413 -47.77 103.26 77.36
C THR A 413 -47.22 104.09 78.52
N VAL A 414 -45.90 104.30 78.61
CA VAL A 414 -45.30 105.28 79.53
C VAL A 414 -45.63 106.72 79.09
N TYR A 415 -45.50 107.04 77.80
CA TYR A 415 -45.87 108.33 77.24
C TYR A 415 -47.36 108.67 77.45
N GLU A 416 -48.26 107.70 77.25
CA GLU A 416 -49.70 107.90 77.50
C GLU A 416 -50.04 108.14 78.97
N LYS A 417 -49.33 107.51 79.91
CA LYS A 417 -49.49 107.77 81.35
C LYS A 417 -49.01 109.18 81.74
N LEU A 418 -47.89 109.64 81.19
CA LEU A 418 -47.43 111.02 81.34
C LEU A 418 -48.43 112.02 80.74
N LYS A 419 -48.97 111.73 79.55
CA LYS A 419 -50.00 112.54 78.90
C LYS A 419 -51.30 112.60 79.72
N ALA A 420 -51.69 111.51 80.38
CA ALA A 420 -52.85 111.47 81.27
C ALA A 420 -52.66 112.35 82.53
N GLN A 421 -51.45 112.41 83.08
CA GLN A 421 -51.12 113.27 84.22
C GLN A 421 -51.05 114.78 83.88
N VAL A 422 -50.83 115.12 82.60
CA VAL A 422 -50.90 116.51 82.11
C VAL A 422 -52.34 116.96 81.81
N ASN A 423 -53.22 116.02 81.45
CA ASN A 423 -54.60 116.33 81.03
C ASN A 423 -55.65 116.39 82.15
N SER A 424 -55.26 116.18 83.42
CA SER A 424 -56.20 116.16 84.56
C SER A 424 -56.43 117.53 85.23
N LEU A 425 -56.44 118.62 84.45
CA LEU A 425 -56.65 119.99 84.93
C LEU A 425 -57.40 120.88 83.90
N PRO A 426 -58.74 120.82 83.85
CA PRO A 426 -59.59 121.87 83.27
C PRO A 426 -59.84 123.00 84.29
N ARG A 427 -60.23 124.18 83.80
CA ARG A 427 -60.44 125.39 84.61
C ARG A 427 -61.65 126.18 84.09
N ASP A 428 -62.73 126.13 84.85
CA ASP A 428 -63.87 127.05 84.77
C ASP A 428 -63.88 127.95 86.01
N ASP A 429 -64.48 129.14 86.02
CA ASP A 429 -64.58 130.18 84.99
C ASP A 429 -64.90 131.48 85.77
N GLU A 430 -64.34 132.63 85.40
CA GLU A 430 -64.93 133.91 85.80
C GLU A 430 -64.52 135.07 84.89
N SER A 431 -65.51 135.88 84.50
CA SER A 431 -65.40 136.78 83.36
C SER A 431 -64.98 138.20 83.74
N GLN A 432 -63.71 138.53 83.51
CA GLN A 432 -63.31 139.94 83.45
C GLN A 432 -64.01 140.66 82.28
N GLN A 433 -65.06 141.40 82.65
CA GLN A 433 -65.03 142.85 82.52
C GLN A 433 -64.65 143.38 81.12
N LYS A 434 -65.53 143.10 80.16
CA LYS A 434 -66.06 144.23 79.37
C LYS A 434 -66.53 145.29 80.36
N LYS A 435 -66.09 146.54 80.17
CA LYS A 435 -66.46 147.72 80.97
C LYS A 435 -66.00 147.65 82.44
N ARG A 436 -64.85 148.20 82.85
CA ARG A 436 -63.85 148.99 82.11
C ARG A 436 -64.38 150.22 81.35
N GLN A 437 -65.52 150.74 81.80
CA GLN A 437 -66.07 152.05 81.44
C GLN A 437 -66.55 152.67 82.77
N GLU A 438 -65.73 153.52 83.38
CA GLU A 438 -65.73 154.98 83.13
C GLU A 438 -66.83 155.75 83.89
N LEU A 439 -67.57 155.09 84.78
CA LEU A 439 -68.26 155.76 85.92
C LEU A 439 -67.57 155.45 87.27
N GLN A 440 -66.25 155.47 87.25
CA GLN A 440 -65.40 155.55 88.43
C GLN A 440 -65.01 157.02 88.61
N LYS A 441 -65.58 157.69 89.62
CA LYS A 441 -65.81 159.15 89.73
C LYS A 441 -67.08 159.55 88.94
N GLU A 442 -67.93 160.47 89.40
CA GLU A 442 -67.64 161.59 90.32
C GLU A 442 -68.77 161.89 91.35
N VAL A 443 -69.63 160.90 91.66
CA VAL A 443 -70.71 161.02 92.68
C VAL A 443 -70.55 159.93 93.75
N GLU A 444 -70.70 160.33 95.03
CA GLU A 444 -70.54 159.50 96.24
C GLU A 444 -69.16 158.78 96.36
N GLN A 445 -68.05 159.51 96.48
CA GLN A 445 -67.65 160.13 97.77
C GLN A 445 -68.62 161.19 98.31
N THR A 446 -69.47 160.84 99.29
CA THR A 446 -69.98 161.76 100.35
C THR A 446 -70.88 161.12 101.41
N LYS A 447 -71.38 159.88 101.22
CA LYS A 447 -71.91 159.04 102.31
C LYS A 447 -70.95 157.86 102.52
N ARG A 448 -70.16 157.79 103.59
CA ARG A 448 -70.48 157.80 105.04
C ARG A 448 -71.37 156.58 105.36
N ALA A 449 -70.83 155.49 105.90
CA ALA A 449 -70.12 155.28 107.19
C ALA A 449 -71.09 154.96 108.34
N LEU A 450 -70.59 154.18 109.32
CA LEU A 450 -71.33 153.35 110.30
C LEU A 450 -72.14 152.22 109.62
N ALA A 451 -72.42 151.06 110.20
CA ALA A 451 -71.88 150.23 111.31
C ALA A 451 -72.84 149.00 111.39
N GLN A 452 -72.39 147.74 111.24
CA GLN A 452 -72.03 146.74 112.29
C GLN A 452 -73.18 146.11 113.16
N GLN A 453 -73.36 144.76 113.06
CA GLN A 453 -73.75 143.72 114.07
C GLN A 453 -75.15 143.64 114.83
N ASN A 454 -75.96 142.58 114.52
CA ASN A 454 -76.77 141.58 115.34
C ASN A 454 -78.01 141.88 116.35
N SER A 455 -79.20 141.15 116.26
CA SER A 455 -80.34 140.82 117.26
C SER A 455 -81.71 141.66 117.37
N LEU A 456 -82.93 141.41 118.01
CA LEU A 456 -83.86 140.35 118.64
C LEU A 456 -85.27 141.00 119.19
N THR A 457 -86.49 140.53 119.71
CA THR A 457 -87.40 139.31 120.02
C THR A 457 -88.95 139.65 120.40
N ALA A 458 -89.92 138.68 120.52
CA ALA A 458 -91.18 138.53 121.43
C ALA A 458 -92.66 139.08 121.06
N VAL A 459 -93.91 138.79 121.61
CA VAL A 459 -94.69 137.71 122.41
C VAL A 459 -96.29 137.95 122.65
N GLU A 460 -97.18 136.89 122.73
CA GLU A 460 -98.58 136.64 123.37
C GLU A 460 -99.91 137.52 123.20
N HIS A 461 -101.21 137.25 123.62
CA HIS A 461 -102.18 136.11 124.01
C HIS A 461 -103.69 136.60 124.36
N VAL A 462 -104.75 135.74 124.61
CA VAL A 462 -106.05 135.85 125.47
C VAL A 462 -107.39 135.10 125.00
N LYS A 463 -108.60 135.19 125.68
CA LYS A 463 -109.82 134.26 125.76
C LYS A 463 -111.22 134.94 126.15
N LEU A 464 -112.37 134.30 126.58
CA LEU A 464 -113.41 133.31 126.05
C LEU A 464 -114.44 132.75 127.14
N GLU A 465 -115.82 132.82 127.05
CA GLU A 465 -116.83 132.04 127.89
C GLU A 465 -118.37 132.10 127.54
N ALA A 466 -119.14 130.96 127.49
CA ALA A 466 -120.66 130.91 127.43
C ALA A 466 -121.38 129.52 127.62
N SER A 467 -120.72 128.47 128.13
CA SER A 467 -120.92 127.08 127.64
C SER A 467 -121.99 126.15 128.26
N ALA A 468 -122.88 126.61 129.15
CA ALA A 468 -123.50 125.73 130.17
C ALA A 468 -124.75 124.89 129.78
N ALA A 469 -125.37 125.09 128.61
CA ALA A 469 -126.66 124.46 128.28
C ALA A 469 -126.58 123.19 127.42
N GLU A 470 -125.40 122.88 126.87
CA GLU A 470 -125.21 121.86 125.81
C GLU A 470 -124.90 120.46 126.36
N GLU A 471 -124.39 120.39 127.60
CA GLU A 471 -123.81 119.20 128.21
C GLU A 471 -124.80 118.04 128.43
N GLN A 472 -126.08 118.35 128.64
CA GLN A 472 -127.07 117.34 129.06
C GLN A 472 -127.55 116.41 127.92
N ASN A 473 -127.43 116.82 126.65
CA ASN A 473 -127.78 116.00 125.49
C ASN A 473 -126.70 114.95 125.18
N LEU A 474 -125.42 115.31 125.33
CA LEU A 474 -124.25 114.50 124.96
C LEU A 474 -124.13 113.18 125.74
N LEU A 475 -124.81 113.06 126.89
CA LEU A 475 -124.77 111.86 127.73
C LEU A 475 -125.53 110.67 127.15
N TYR A 476 -126.57 110.89 126.33
CA TYR A 476 -127.27 109.79 125.66
C TYR A 476 -126.47 109.24 124.49
N GLU A 477 -125.86 110.09 123.66
CA GLU A 477 -125.05 109.66 122.50
C GLU A 477 -123.83 108.82 122.90
N GLN A 478 -123.27 109.05 124.10
CA GLN A 478 -122.15 108.27 124.64
C GLN A 478 -122.50 106.80 124.93
N SER A 479 -123.78 106.46 125.13
CA SER A 479 -124.24 105.07 125.35
C SER A 479 -123.93 104.22 124.11
N ASP A 480 -124.49 104.62 122.97
CA ASP A 480 -124.68 103.70 121.85
C ASP A 480 -123.37 103.49 121.09
N LEU A 481 -122.54 104.54 121.01
CA LEU A 481 -121.18 104.49 120.46
C LEU A 481 -120.28 103.47 121.16
N ARG A 482 -120.53 103.10 122.43
CA ARG A 482 -119.75 102.06 123.12
C ARG A 482 -120.05 100.65 122.63
N ILE A 483 -121.26 100.40 122.11
CA ILE A 483 -121.64 99.07 121.59
C ILE A 483 -120.95 98.83 120.25
N GLU A 484 -121.02 99.81 119.35
CA GLU A 484 -120.44 99.74 118.01
C GLU A 484 -118.91 99.50 118.02
N VAL A 485 -118.19 100.15 118.95
CA VAL A 485 -116.74 99.93 119.14
C VAL A 485 -116.39 98.48 119.47
N VAL A 486 -117.23 97.77 120.24
CA VAL A 486 -116.99 96.35 120.59
C VAL A 486 -117.19 95.44 119.36
N GLU A 487 -118.22 95.70 118.55
CA GLU A 487 -118.48 94.93 117.32
C GLU A 487 -117.39 95.15 116.27
N LEU A 488 -116.96 96.40 116.06
CA LEU A 488 -115.85 96.75 115.17
C LEU A 488 -114.53 96.08 115.61
N THR A 489 -114.25 96.04 116.91
CA THR A 489 -113.05 95.38 117.45
C THR A 489 -113.06 93.87 117.18
N ARG A 490 -114.22 93.21 117.33
CA ARG A 490 -114.39 91.79 117.00
C ARG A 490 -114.22 91.51 115.51
N LEU A 491 -114.74 92.37 114.64
CA LEU A 491 -114.55 92.29 113.19
C LEU A 491 -113.08 92.44 112.78
N ALA A 492 -112.36 93.37 113.40
CA ALA A 492 -110.94 93.60 113.15
C ALA A 492 -110.08 92.37 113.49
N ALA A 493 -110.38 91.68 114.60
CA ALA A 493 -109.68 90.45 115.00
C ALA A 493 -109.88 89.32 113.97
N ILE A 494 -111.12 89.05 113.55
CA ILE A 494 -111.43 88.03 112.53
C ILE A 494 -110.70 88.32 111.20
N LYS A 495 -110.58 89.60 110.81
CA LYS A 495 -109.84 90.02 109.62
C LYS A 495 -108.31 90.06 109.80
N ALA A 496 -107.79 89.95 111.01
CA ALA A 496 -106.38 89.64 111.25
C ALA A 496 -106.11 88.15 111.03
N ASP A 497 -106.91 87.27 111.64
CA ASP A 497 -106.76 85.80 111.51
C ASP A 497 -106.91 85.33 110.06
N GLU A 498 -107.90 85.84 109.31
CA GLU A 498 -108.05 85.55 107.88
C GLU A 498 -106.81 85.94 107.06
N ARG A 499 -106.13 87.04 107.44
CA ARG A 499 -104.95 87.55 106.73
C ARG A 499 -103.74 86.68 107.02
N GLU A 500 -103.53 86.28 108.27
CA GLU A 500 -102.42 85.43 108.68
C GLU A 500 -102.57 83.99 108.17
N GLN A 501 -103.80 83.47 108.14
CA GLN A 501 -104.11 82.17 107.53
C GLN A 501 -103.77 82.17 106.03
N LYS A 502 -104.19 83.20 105.28
CA LYS A 502 -103.85 83.34 103.86
C LYS A 502 -102.35 83.54 103.62
N ALA A 503 -101.63 84.22 104.51
CA ALA A 503 -100.17 84.35 104.43
C ALA A 503 -99.46 82.99 104.61
N ARG A 504 -99.90 82.17 105.59
CA ARG A 504 -99.40 80.79 105.76
C ARG A 504 -99.68 79.92 104.55
N ASP A 505 -100.86 80.03 103.95
CA ASP A 505 -101.22 79.24 102.77
C ASP A 505 -100.49 79.69 101.50
N PHE A 506 -100.25 81.00 101.34
CA PHE A 506 -99.36 81.53 100.30
C PHE A 506 -97.94 80.97 100.43
N MET A 507 -97.31 81.06 101.61
CA MET A 507 -95.96 80.50 101.83
C MET A 507 -95.92 78.98 101.57
N ARG A 508 -96.97 78.23 101.93
CA ARG A 508 -97.06 76.78 101.65
C ARG A 508 -97.22 76.48 100.16
N ALA A 509 -97.90 77.34 99.40
CA ALA A 509 -97.99 77.23 97.95
C ALA A 509 -96.66 77.62 97.25
N GLU A 510 -96.04 78.71 97.70
CA GLU A 510 -94.76 79.22 97.19
C GLU A 510 -93.61 78.22 97.39
N MET A 511 -93.52 77.60 98.57
CA MET A 511 -92.56 76.51 98.83
C MET A 511 -92.79 75.28 97.95
N ARG A 512 -94.04 74.95 97.62
CA ARG A 512 -94.35 73.85 96.68
C ARG A 512 -93.98 74.21 95.25
N TYR A 513 -94.23 75.45 94.83
CA TYR A 513 -93.83 75.97 93.52
C TYR A 513 -92.32 75.92 93.33
N HIS A 514 -91.54 76.43 94.29
CA HIS A 514 -90.07 76.41 94.21
C HIS A 514 -89.52 75.00 94.08
N ARG A 515 -89.99 74.04 94.90
CA ARG A 515 -89.60 72.62 94.78
C ARG A 515 -89.97 72.03 93.42
N ALA A 516 -91.16 72.31 92.90
CA ALA A 516 -91.57 71.85 91.57
C ALA A 516 -90.72 72.43 90.44
N VAL A 517 -90.23 73.67 90.58
CA VAL A 517 -89.28 74.30 89.63
C VAL A 517 -87.88 73.68 89.74
N GLU A 518 -87.42 73.34 90.94
CA GLU A 518 -86.15 72.61 91.15
C GLU A 518 -86.22 71.17 90.59
N ASP A 519 -87.31 70.45 90.84
CA ASP A 519 -87.57 69.13 90.27
C ASP A 519 -87.65 69.19 88.73
N LEU A 520 -88.36 70.18 88.16
CA LEU A 520 -88.40 70.41 86.71
C LEU A 520 -86.98 70.63 86.15
N LYS A 521 -86.17 71.46 86.82
CA LYS A 521 -84.80 71.78 86.40
C LYS A 521 -83.87 70.56 86.47
N THR A 522 -83.95 69.74 87.52
CA THR A 522 -83.15 68.50 87.61
C THR A 522 -83.59 67.47 86.57
N LYS A 523 -84.91 67.34 86.30
CA LYS A 523 -85.43 66.48 85.23
C LYS A 523 -85.00 66.94 83.84
N GLN A 524 -84.98 68.25 83.60
CA GLN A 524 -84.58 68.79 82.31
C GLN A 524 -83.07 68.64 82.06
N LEU A 525 -82.23 68.72 83.10
CA LEU A 525 -80.81 68.33 83.03
C LEU A 525 -80.63 66.83 82.77
N GLN A 526 -81.40 65.96 83.44
CA GLN A 526 -81.39 64.52 83.17
C GLN A 526 -81.76 64.21 81.70
N ILE A 527 -82.78 64.88 81.16
CA ILE A 527 -83.17 64.75 79.74
C ILE A 527 -82.03 65.19 78.81
N GLN A 528 -81.37 66.32 79.08
CA GLN A 528 -80.24 66.79 78.27
C GLN A 528 -79.07 65.79 78.29
N ASP A 529 -78.72 65.20 79.45
CA ASP A 529 -77.64 64.23 79.54
C ASP A 529 -78.00 62.87 78.89
N HIS A 530 -79.28 62.46 78.94
CA HIS A 530 -79.74 61.31 78.16
C HIS A 530 -79.73 61.60 76.64
N GLN A 531 -80.06 62.82 76.21
CA GLN A 531 -79.96 63.22 74.80
C GLN A 531 -78.49 63.24 74.31
N LYS A 532 -77.55 63.77 75.11
CA LYS A 532 -76.10 63.68 74.81
C LYS A 532 -75.64 62.23 74.67
N LYS A 533 -75.97 61.37 75.64
CA LYS A 533 -75.62 59.93 75.62
C LYS A 533 -76.23 59.20 74.42
N TYR A 534 -77.45 59.55 74.02
CA TYR A 534 -78.08 59.03 72.80
C TYR A 534 -77.34 59.49 71.54
N GLN A 535 -76.98 60.77 71.43
CA GLN A 535 -76.22 61.31 70.31
C GLN A 535 -74.82 60.68 70.22
N GLU A 536 -74.11 60.55 71.33
CA GLU A 536 -72.83 59.84 71.41
C GLU A 536 -72.96 58.39 70.94
N MET A 537 -73.99 57.67 71.39
CA MET A 537 -74.22 56.28 70.99
C MET A 537 -74.57 56.19 69.49
N GLN A 538 -75.33 57.13 68.96
CA GLN A 538 -75.65 57.19 67.53
C GLN A 538 -74.41 57.50 66.67
N VAL A 539 -73.50 58.34 67.15
CA VAL A 539 -72.19 58.58 66.52
C VAL A 539 -71.34 57.31 66.56
N LYS A 540 -71.16 56.69 67.74
CA LYS A 540 -70.45 55.41 67.90
C LYS A 540 -71.00 54.32 66.98
N LEU A 541 -72.32 54.20 66.85
CA LEU A 541 -72.97 53.23 65.95
C LEU A 541 -72.66 53.52 64.47
N LYS A 542 -72.70 54.79 64.05
CA LYS A 542 -72.32 55.21 62.68
C LYS A 542 -70.84 54.93 62.40
N ASP A 543 -69.97 55.12 63.38
CA ASP A 543 -68.53 54.87 63.22
C ASP A 543 -68.20 53.37 63.21
N PHE A 544 -68.90 52.54 63.99
CA PHE A 544 -68.84 51.08 63.86
C PHE A 544 -69.35 50.59 62.49
N ALA A 545 -70.42 51.19 61.94
CA ALA A 545 -70.89 50.86 60.60
C ALA A 545 -69.84 51.18 59.52
N LYS A 546 -69.23 52.38 59.55
CA LYS A 546 -68.11 52.75 58.67
C LYS A 546 -66.94 51.77 58.81
N LEU A 547 -66.57 51.41 60.04
CA LEU A 547 -65.48 50.48 60.31
C LEU A 547 -65.78 49.07 59.77
N TYR A 548 -67.02 48.59 59.90
CA TYR A 548 -67.46 47.35 59.30
C TYR A 548 -67.37 47.38 57.77
N ASP A 549 -67.82 48.46 57.11
CA ASP A 549 -67.70 48.59 55.66
C ASP A 549 -66.23 48.69 55.20
N VAL A 550 -65.35 49.35 55.95
CA VAL A 550 -63.89 49.32 55.69
C VAL A 550 -63.34 47.90 55.80
N ILE A 551 -63.65 47.17 56.87
CA ILE A 551 -63.19 45.78 57.08
C ILE A 551 -63.75 44.84 55.99
N LYS A 552 -65.01 45.04 55.57
CA LYS A 552 -65.66 44.31 54.49
C LYS A 552 -65.01 44.59 53.13
N ASN A 553 -64.66 45.85 52.86
CA ASN A 553 -63.97 46.24 51.63
C ASN A 553 -62.54 45.69 51.60
N GLU A 554 -61.78 45.77 52.70
CA GLU A 554 -60.46 45.14 52.80
C GLU A 554 -60.53 43.61 52.73
N ARG A 555 -61.56 42.96 53.32
CA ARG A 555 -61.82 41.52 53.14
C ARG A 555 -62.05 41.17 51.67
N ASN A 556 -62.92 41.90 50.97
CA ASN A 556 -63.23 41.67 49.56
C ASN A 556 -61.99 41.89 48.68
N LYS A 557 -61.20 42.94 48.96
CA LYS A 557 -59.92 43.23 48.32
C LYS A 557 -58.90 42.11 48.55
N CYS A 558 -58.78 41.58 49.77
CA CYS A 558 -57.93 40.41 50.07
C CYS A 558 -58.41 39.15 49.35
N VAL A 559 -59.72 38.89 49.27
CA VAL A 559 -60.28 37.76 48.49
C VAL A 559 -59.96 37.92 47.00
N ASN A 560 -60.14 39.11 46.43
CA ASN A 560 -59.81 39.40 45.03
C ASN A 560 -58.31 39.26 44.76
N LEU A 561 -57.45 39.69 45.69
CA LEU A 561 -55.99 39.51 45.60
C LEU A 561 -55.60 38.03 45.69
N ILE A 562 -56.21 37.26 46.58
CA ILE A 562 -56.00 35.80 46.68
C ILE A 562 -56.44 35.13 45.38
N GLN A 563 -57.64 35.41 44.87
CA GLN A 563 -58.13 34.84 43.60
C GLN A 563 -57.22 35.19 42.43
N THR A 564 -56.81 36.46 42.32
CA THR A 564 -55.86 36.93 41.28
C THR A 564 -54.50 36.23 41.41
N SER A 565 -54.01 36.02 42.65
CA SER A 565 -52.75 35.32 42.91
C SER A 565 -52.84 33.84 42.57
N THR A 566 -53.95 33.17 42.91
CA THR A 566 -54.21 31.76 42.59
C THR A 566 -54.34 31.56 41.09
N GLN A 567 -55.04 32.45 40.38
CA GLN A 567 -55.12 32.41 38.92
C GLN A 567 -53.74 32.60 38.28
N LYS A 568 -52.97 33.62 38.69
CA LYS A 568 -51.60 33.82 38.21
C LYS A 568 -50.69 32.64 38.53
N ALA A 569 -50.85 31.98 39.67
CA ALA A 569 -50.11 30.76 40.01
C ALA A 569 -50.50 29.56 39.14
N ALA A 570 -51.75 29.47 38.65
CA ALA A 570 -52.16 28.48 37.66
C ALA A 570 -51.58 28.80 36.27
N GLU A 571 -51.74 30.03 35.78
CA GLU A 571 -51.17 30.51 34.52
C GLU A 571 -49.64 30.31 34.46
N MET A 572 -48.93 30.55 35.56
CA MET A 572 -47.48 30.32 35.66
C MET A 572 -47.12 28.83 35.67
N LYS A 573 -47.95 27.96 36.28
CA LYS A 573 -47.76 26.49 36.20
C LYS A 573 -47.98 25.97 34.78
N GLU A 574 -48.94 26.52 34.04
CA GLU A 574 -49.16 26.17 32.63
C GLU A 574 -48.01 26.65 31.75
N LYS A 575 -47.53 27.88 31.94
CA LYS A 575 -46.31 28.38 31.27
C LYS A 575 -45.08 27.51 31.56
N ILE A 576 -44.90 27.05 32.81
CA ILE A 576 -43.82 26.11 33.16
C ILE A 576 -43.97 24.79 32.41
N LYS A 577 -45.17 24.21 32.31
CA LYS A 577 -45.42 23.00 31.50
C LYS A 577 -45.14 23.20 30.02
N ILE A 578 -45.55 24.32 29.43
CA ILE A 578 -45.29 24.65 28.03
C ILE A 578 -43.77 24.73 27.79
N LEU A 579 -43.04 25.44 28.65
CA LEU A 579 -41.58 25.56 28.57
C LEU A 579 -40.87 24.21 28.81
N GLN A 580 -41.41 23.33 29.66
CA GLN A 580 -40.89 21.97 29.84
C GLN A 580 -41.04 21.13 28.56
N ASN A 581 -42.24 21.14 27.95
CA ASN A 581 -42.47 20.47 26.67
C ASN A 581 -41.57 21.04 25.56
N GLU A 582 -41.38 22.37 25.51
CA GLU A 582 -40.50 23.04 24.55
C GLU A 582 -39.03 22.65 24.76
N ILE A 583 -38.57 22.55 26.00
CA ILE A 583 -37.24 22.02 26.34
C ILE A 583 -37.09 20.55 25.91
N GLU A 584 -38.12 19.71 26.03
CA GLU A 584 -38.08 18.32 25.58
C GLU A 584 -38.07 18.18 24.05
N ILE A 585 -38.84 19.02 23.34
CA ILE A 585 -38.81 19.13 21.88
C ILE A 585 -37.43 19.60 21.41
N LEU A 586 -36.86 20.64 22.03
CA LEU A 586 -35.52 21.15 21.71
C LEU A 586 -34.42 20.12 22.01
N ARG A 587 -34.48 19.41 23.14
CA ARG A 587 -33.57 18.28 23.44
C ARG A 587 -33.66 17.19 22.38
N THR A 588 -34.87 16.81 21.98
CA THR A 588 -35.10 15.80 20.93
C THR A 588 -34.52 16.27 19.59
N ALA A 589 -34.72 17.53 19.23
CA ALA A 589 -34.17 18.13 18.02
C ALA A 589 -32.63 18.18 18.05
N VAL A 590 -32.02 18.55 19.18
CA VAL A 590 -30.55 18.52 19.37
C VAL A 590 -30.02 17.09 19.21
N MET A 591 -30.60 16.10 19.88
CA MET A 591 -30.19 14.69 19.74
C MET A 591 -30.34 14.16 18.30
N GLN A 592 -31.34 14.61 17.54
CA GLN A 592 -31.46 14.29 16.11
C GLN A 592 -30.37 14.98 15.28
N LYS A 593 -30.05 16.25 15.54
CA LYS A 593 -28.96 16.97 14.88
C LYS A 593 -27.60 16.37 15.20
N ASP A 594 -27.34 15.94 16.44
CA ASP A 594 -26.10 15.27 16.84
C ASP A 594 -25.93 13.92 16.14
N ARG A 595 -26.99 13.10 16.08
CA ARG A 595 -26.99 11.84 15.31
C ARG A 595 -26.72 12.09 13.81
N LEU A 596 -27.30 13.14 13.24
CA LEU A 596 -27.07 13.51 11.85
C LEU A 596 -25.63 14.01 11.63
N LEU A 597 -25.10 14.84 12.53
CA LEU A 597 -23.71 15.32 12.53
C LEU A 597 -22.72 14.17 12.66
N GLN A 598 -22.97 13.21 13.55
CA GLN A 598 -22.15 12.00 13.71
C GLN A 598 -22.17 11.15 12.43
N LYS A 599 -23.35 10.98 11.79
CA LYS A 599 -23.46 10.30 10.49
C LYS A 599 -22.68 11.02 9.38
N GLN A 600 -22.67 12.34 9.36
CA GLN A 600 -21.86 13.12 8.40
C GLN A 600 -20.36 13.07 8.71
N ARG A 601 -19.95 13.09 9.99
CA ARG A 601 -18.55 12.90 10.41
C ARG A 601 -18.02 11.52 9.99
N LEU A 602 -18.81 10.46 10.17
CA LEU A 602 -18.46 9.11 9.73
C LEU A 602 -18.37 9.01 8.21
N LYS A 603 -19.31 9.63 7.46
CA LYS A 603 -19.20 9.74 5.99
C LYS A 603 -17.92 10.47 5.57
N HIS A 604 -17.61 11.61 6.17
CA HIS A 604 -16.42 12.40 5.84
C HIS A 604 -15.13 11.64 6.14
N MET A 605 -15.05 10.92 7.27
CA MET A 605 -13.93 10.05 7.61
C MET A 605 -13.77 8.92 6.58
N ASN A 606 -14.86 8.27 6.18
CA ASN A 606 -14.85 7.24 5.13
C ASN A 606 -14.38 7.81 3.77
N SER A 607 -14.85 9.00 3.38
CA SER A 607 -14.37 9.70 2.18
C SER A 607 -12.89 10.11 2.25
N ILE A 608 -12.36 10.42 3.43
CA ILE A 608 -10.92 10.64 3.64
C ILE A 608 -10.14 9.35 3.39
N VAL A 609 -10.58 8.23 3.98
CA VAL A 609 -9.93 6.92 3.79
C VAL A 609 -9.95 6.49 2.32
N ILE A 610 -11.09 6.62 1.63
CA ILE A 610 -11.19 6.32 0.19
C ILE A 610 -10.31 7.26 -0.65
N ARG A 611 -10.28 8.56 -0.34
CA ARG A 611 -9.40 9.53 -1.04
C ARG A 611 -7.93 9.13 -0.91
N ASP A 612 -7.51 8.71 0.29
CA ASP A 612 -6.11 8.42 0.55
C ASP A 612 -5.70 7.00 0.09
N SER A 613 -6.63 6.02 0.03
CA SER A 613 -6.38 4.76 -0.69
C SER A 613 -6.24 5.00 -2.21
N LEU A 614 -7.15 5.77 -2.83
CA LEU A 614 -7.07 6.13 -4.25
C LEU A 614 -5.79 6.92 -4.58
N ARG A 615 -5.31 7.78 -3.66
CA ARG A 615 -4.00 8.46 -3.81
C ARG A 615 -2.83 7.49 -3.78
N ASN A 616 -2.85 6.51 -2.88
CA ASN A 616 -1.82 5.46 -2.82
C ASN A 616 -1.85 4.57 -4.06
N GLU A 617 -3.03 4.25 -4.59
CA GLU A 617 -3.19 3.54 -5.86
C GLU A 617 -2.67 4.34 -7.05
N MET A 618 -3.01 5.64 -7.17
CA MET A 618 -2.45 6.51 -8.21
C MET A 618 -0.93 6.62 -8.10
N ALA A 619 -0.37 6.77 -6.90
CA ALA A 619 1.07 6.83 -6.70
C ALA A 619 1.78 5.50 -7.07
N LYS A 620 1.12 4.36 -6.82
CA LYS A 620 1.61 3.04 -7.26
C LYS A 620 1.56 2.91 -8.79
N GLN A 621 0.47 3.33 -9.42
CA GLN A 621 0.34 3.34 -10.89
C GLN A 621 1.35 4.28 -11.55
N GLN A 622 1.63 5.45 -10.96
CA GLN A 622 2.65 6.37 -11.46
C GLN A 622 4.04 5.73 -11.47
N ARG A 623 4.46 5.07 -10.37
CA ARG A 623 5.74 4.32 -10.35
C ARG A 623 5.78 3.22 -11.40
N GLN A 624 4.68 2.49 -11.60
CA GLN A 624 4.60 1.47 -12.64
C GLN A 624 4.69 2.07 -14.05
N GLU A 625 4.11 3.24 -14.29
CA GLU A 625 4.24 3.95 -15.58
C GLU A 625 5.67 4.47 -15.80
N GLU A 626 6.34 4.95 -14.73
CA GLU A 626 7.74 5.39 -14.73
C GLU A 626 8.69 4.22 -15.01
N GLU A 627 8.60 3.10 -14.29
CA GLU A 627 9.36 1.88 -14.59
C GLU A 627 9.15 1.41 -16.04
N MET A 628 7.91 1.45 -16.54
CA MET A 628 7.59 1.06 -17.91
C MET A 628 8.01 2.12 -18.94
N ARG A 629 8.28 3.37 -18.52
CA ARG A 629 8.90 4.41 -19.34
C ARG A 629 10.42 4.20 -19.42
N GLU A 630 11.08 3.92 -18.30
CA GLU A 630 12.50 3.55 -18.25
C GLU A 630 12.80 2.30 -19.09
N LYS A 631 11.99 1.24 -18.93
CA LYS A 631 12.09 0.01 -19.75
C LYS A 631 11.95 0.30 -21.26
N ARG A 632 11.09 1.26 -21.65
CA ARG A 632 10.94 1.71 -23.05
C ARG A 632 12.13 2.55 -23.54
N GLU A 633 12.70 3.43 -22.73
CA GLU A 633 13.91 4.18 -23.12
C GLU A 633 15.14 3.28 -23.21
N GLN A 634 15.29 2.30 -22.32
CA GLN A 634 16.33 1.27 -22.42
C GLN A 634 16.19 0.47 -23.72
N GLN A 635 14.98 -0.01 -24.03
CA GLN A 635 14.69 -0.70 -25.30
C GLN A 635 15.00 0.16 -26.53
N LYS A 636 14.71 1.47 -26.50
CA LYS A 636 15.10 2.40 -27.58
C LYS A 636 16.62 2.51 -27.73
N MET A 637 17.37 2.58 -26.63
CA MET A 637 18.84 2.60 -26.67
C MET A 637 19.40 1.31 -27.26
N ASP A 638 18.87 0.15 -26.87
CA ASP A 638 19.28 -1.13 -27.42
C ASP A 638 18.88 -1.29 -28.89
N MET A 639 17.70 -0.80 -29.32
CA MET A 639 17.32 -0.72 -30.74
C MET A 639 18.27 0.19 -31.54
N ALA A 640 18.66 1.36 -31.00
CA ALA A 640 19.62 2.25 -31.67
C ALA A 640 21.00 1.59 -31.81
N LYS A 641 21.44 0.87 -30.78
CA LYS A 641 22.70 0.09 -30.77
C LYS A 641 22.68 -1.09 -31.74
N LEU A 642 21.55 -1.80 -31.83
CA LEU A 642 21.32 -2.87 -32.82
C LEU A 642 21.32 -2.30 -34.25
N ASN A 643 20.61 -1.21 -34.50
CA ASN A 643 20.60 -0.53 -35.81
C ASN A 643 22.01 -0.04 -36.22
N LEU A 644 22.81 0.45 -35.28
CA LEU A 644 24.21 0.80 -35.55
C LEU A 644 25.05 -0.43 -35.96
N MET A 645 24.88 -1.57 -35.29
CA MET A 645 25.55 -2.82 -35.68
C MET A 645 25.06 -3.38 -37.02
N ILE A 646 23.76 -3.26 -37.34
CA ILE A 646 23.19 -3.62 -38.64
C ILE A 646 23.84 -2.76 -39.74
N ASN A 647 23.83 -1.43 -39.59
CA ASN A 647 24.44 -0.51 -40.56
C ASN A 647 25.94 -0.81 -40.78
N GLN A 648 26.69 -1.15 -39.72
CA GLN A 648 28.09 -1.58 -39.82
C GLN A 648 28.25 -2.92 -40.55
N GLY A 649 27.36 -3.89 -40.29
CA GLY A 649 27.33 -5.18 -40.98
C GLY A 649 26.99 -5.04 -42.47
N GLU A 650 26.04 -4.18 -42.83
CA GLU A 650 25.69 -3.86 -44.21
C GLU A 650 26.86 -3.15 -44.94
N GLU A 651 27.51 -2.19 -44.30
CA GLU A 651 28.68 -1.52 -44.88
C GLU A 651 29.85 -2.51 -45.11
N GLN A 652 30.07 -3.44 -44.19
CA GLN A 652 31.02 -4.55 -44.37
C GLN A 652 30.60 -5.51 -45.49
N MET A 653 29.31 -5.85 -45.62
CA MET A 653 28.81 -6.68 -46.73
C MET A 653 29.01 -5.97 -48.07
N VAL A 654 28.76 -4.66 -48.17
CA VAL A 654 29.00 -3.87 -49.40
C VAL A 654 30.49 -3.84 -49.74
N LYS A 655 31.37 -3.64 -48.75
CA LYS A 655 32.83 -3.74 -48.91
C LYS A 655 33.26 -5.13 -49.39
N LEU A 656 32.64 -6.20 -48.89
CA LEU A 656 32.91 -7.59 -49.31
C LEU A 656 32.43 -7.87 -50.74
N ARG A 657 31.20 -7.44 -51.10
CA ARG A 657 30.67 -7.58 -52.46
C ARG A 657 31.58 -6.90 -53.50
N LYS A 658 32.05 -5.67 -53.25
CA LYS A 658 33.00 -4.97 -54.13
C LYS A 658 34.36 -5.68 -54.26
N ARG A 659 34.84 -6.35 -53.20
CA ARG A 659 36.05 -7.19 -53.26
C ARG A 659 35.82 -8.46 -54.09
N TYR A 660 34.67 -9.11 -53.93
CA TYR A 660 34.31 -10.30 -54.70
C TYR A 660 34.14 -9.98 -56.19
N GLU A 661 33.42 -8.91 -56.51
CA GLU A 661 33.26 -8.37 -57.87
C GLU A 661 34.61 -8.12 -58.56
N LYS A 662 35.53 -7.41 -57.89
CA LYS A 662 36.89 -7.19 -58.39
C LYS A 662 37.68 -8.50 -58.59
N ASN A 663 37.51 -9.48 -57.70
CA ASN A 663 38.16 -10.79 -57.85
C ASN A 663 37.57 -11.61 -59.02
N VAL A 664 36.26 -11.53 -59.26
CA VAL A 664 35.60 -12.12 -60.44
C VAL A 664 36.09 -11.44 -61.71
N GLN A 665 36.22 -10.11 -61.72
CA GLN A 665 36.80 -9.36 -62.82
C GLN A 665 38.23 -9.84 -63.11
N HIS A 666 39.12 -9.86 -62.11
CA HIS A 666 40.49 -10.36 -62.28
C HIS A 666 40.57 -11.83 -62.73
N ARG A 667 39.65 -12.69 -62.29
CA ARG A 667 39.53 -14.07 -62.80
C ARG A 667 39.14 -14.08 -64.28
N ASN A 668 38.19 -13.25 -64.68
CA ASN A 668 37.73 -13.15 -66.08
C ASN A 668 38.83 -12.55 -66.97
N ASP A 669 39.51 -11.48 -66.54
CA ASP A 669 40.68 -10.89 -67.21
C ASP A 669 41.77 -11.94 -67.43
N ARG A 670 42.02 -12.81 -66.44
CA ARG A 670 43.01 -13.90 -66.53
C ARG A 670 42.54 -15.04 -67.43
N GLY A 671 41.23 -15.30 -67.48
CA GLY A 671 40.60 -16.24 -68.41
C GLY A 671 40.73 -15.79 -69.87
N ILE A 672 40.45 -14.53 -70.15
CA ILE A 672 40.66 -13.93 -71.49
C ILE A 672 42.12 -14.10 -71.92
N LYS A 673 43.08 -13.74 -71.05
CA LYS A 673 44.52 -13.91 -71.33
C LYS A 673 44.99 -15.37 -71.47
N LEU A 674 44.22 -16.32 -70.95
CA LEU A 674 44.46 -17.75 -71.19
C LEU A 674 43.90 -18.21 -72.53
N ILE A 675 42.76 -17.65 -72.97
CA ILE A 675 42.17 -17.89 -74.29
C ILE A 675 43.07 -17.28 -75.38
N GLU A 676 43.42 -15.99 -75.29
CA GLU A 676 44.35 -15.30 -76.20
C GLU A 676 45.65 -16.10 -76.39
N ARG A 677 46.23 -16.60 -75.29
CA ARG A 677 47.47 -17.38 -75.31
C ARG A 677 47.31 -18.82 -75.80
N ASN A 678 46.10 -19.37 -75.73
CA ASN A 678 45.77 -20.66 -76.34
C ASN A 678 45.54 -20.51 -77.85
N GLU A 679 44.96 -19.39 -78.29
CA GLU A 679 44.85 -19.00 -79.70
C GLU A 679 46.24 -18.77 -80.33
N GLU A 680 47.16 -18.08 -79.63
CA GLU A 680 48.59 -18.02 -80.01
C GLU A 680 49.17 -19.41 -80.27
N VAL A 681 48.94 -20.36 -79.34
CA VAL A 681 49.43 -21.75 -79.44
C VAL A 681 48.78 -22.50 -80.60
N CYS A 682 47.47 -22.35 -80.84
CA CYS A 682 46.80 -22.94 -82.00
C CYS A 682 47.37 -22.40 -83.32
N VAL A 683 47.62 -21.10 -83.42
CA VAL A 683 48.28 -20.49 -84.60
C VAL A 683 49.70 -21.01 -84.79
N PHE A 684 50.46 -21.25 -83.71
CA PHE A 684 51.77 -21.90 -83.82
C PHE A 684 51.67 -23.36 -84.28
N TYR A 685 50.72 -24.16 -83.78
CA TYR A 685 50.51 -25.53 -84.27
C TYR A 685 50.15 -25.58 -85.75
N GLU A 686 49.26 -24.70 -86.21
CA GLU A 686 48.87 -24.66 -87.62
C GLU A 686 50.04 -24.21 -88.51
N LYS A 687 50.84 -23.23 -88.04
CA LYS A 687 52.07 -22.81 -88.72
C LYS A 687 53.10 -23.95 -88.79
N VAL A 688 53.24 -24.75 -87.74
CA VAL A 688 54.11 -25.94 -87.75
C VAL A 688 53.58 -26.99 -88.73
N ASN A 689 52.28 -27.30 -88.75
CA ASN A 689 51.68 -28.22 -89.73
C ASN A 689 51.96 -27.77 -91.18
N ILE A 690 51.79 -26.47 -91.48
CA ILE A 690 52.08 -25.91 -92.81
C ILE A 690 53.57 -26.05 -93.14
N GLN A 691 54.47 -25.79 -92.19
CA GLN A 691 55.92 -25.95 -92.39
C GLN A 691 56.32 -27.42 -92.58
N ASP A 692 55.77 -28.34 -91.80
CA ASP A 692 55.95 -29.79 -91.95
C ASP A 692 55.49 -30.26 -93.34
N GLN A 693 54.35 -29.79 -93.83
CA GLN A 693 53.85 -30.13 -95.15
C GLN A 693 54.70 -29.52 -96.26
N MET A 694 55.22 -28.29 -96.09
CA MET A 694 56.20 -27.71 -97.01
C MET A 694 57.51 -28.51 -97.05
N ILE A 695 58.00 -28.98 -95.89
CA ILE A 695 59.20 -29.83 -95.80
C ILE A 695 58.96 -31.17 -96.53
N ARG A 696 57.83 -31.85 -96.27
CA ARG A 696 57.47 -33.11 -96.96
C ARG A 696 57.37 -32.92 -98.48
N ASN A 697 56.74 -31.84 -98.95
CA ASN A 697 56.68 -31.52 -100.37
C ASN A 697 58.08 -31.27 -100.95
N GLY A 698 58.94 -30.57 -100.22
CA GLY A 698 60.34 -30.32 -100.59
C GLY A 698 61.20 -31.60 -100.62
N GLU A 699 60.98 -32.54 -99.69
CA GLU A 699 61.63 -33.85 -99.70
C GLU A 699 61.21 -34.70 -100.91
N VAL A 700 59.96 -34.61 -101.36
CA VAL A 700 59.46 -35.33 -102.53
C VAL A 700 60.09 -34.76 -103.82
N GLU A 701 60.12 -33.44 -103.98
CA GLU A 701 60.83 -32.80 -105.11
C GLU A 701 62.33 -33.12 -105.06
N LEU A 702 62.98 -33.07 -103.88
CA LEU A 702 64.39 -33.42 -103.72
C LEU A 702 64.66 -34.87 -104.16
N LYS A 703 63.84 -35.83 -103.73
CA LYS A 703 63.97 -37.24 -104.14
C LYS A 703 63.79 -37.39 -105.65
N ALA A 704 62.84 -36.68 -106.27
CA ALA A 704 62.68 -36.66 -107.73
C ALA A 704 63.93 -36.12 -108.45
N ARG A 705 64.58 -35.07 -107.90
CA ARG A 705 65.87 -34.57 -108.42
C ARG A 705 67.03 -35.53 -108.19
N GLU A 706 67.07 -36.23 -107.07
CA GLU A 706 68.06 -37.29 -106.83
C GLU A 706 67.86 -38.50 -107.77
N GLU A 707 66.63 -38.76 -108.23
CA GLU A 707 66.32 -39.77 -109.25
C GLU A 707 66.69 -39.29 -110.66
N GLU A 708 66.39 -38.03 -111.01
CA GLU A 708 66.84 -37.36 -112.24
C GLU A 708 68.38 -37.37 -112.35
N ILE A 709 69.08 -37.02 -111.27
CA ILE A 709 70.55 -37.06 -111.20
C ILE A 709 71.09 -38.51 -111.33
N ARG A 710 70.48 -39.49 -110.65
CA ARG A 710 70.87 -40.91 -110.78
C ARG A 710 70.67 -41.43 -112.21
N PHE A 711 69.58 -41.04 -112.87
CA PHE A 711 69.30 -41.40 -114.25
C PHE A 711 70.31 -40.77 -115.22
N LEU A 712 70.61 -39.48 -115.07
CA LEU A 712 71.64 -38.78 -115.85
C LEU A 712 73.06 -39.36 -115.62
N GLN A 713 73.38 -39.78 -114.39
CA GLN A 713 74.62 -40.50 -114.09
C GLN A 713 74.68 -41.87 -114.79
N MET A 714 73.57 -42.61 -114.83
CA MET A 714 73.47 -43.89 -115.52
C MET A 714 73.64 -43.74 -117.05
N GLN A 715 73.00 -42.73 -117.65
CA GLN A 715 73.22 -42.36 -119.06
C GLN A 715 74.69 -42.01 -119.32
N LEU A 716 75.30 -41.19 -118.45
CA LEU A 716 76.72 -40.83 -118.55
C LEU A 716 77.66 -42.05 -118.44
N THR A 717 77.30 -43.09 -117.68
CA THR A 717 78.08 -44.35 -117.65
C THR A 717 77.91 -45.20 -118.90
N GLU A 718 76.71 -45.28 -119.48
CA GLU A 718 76.49 -46.04 -120.71
C GLU A 718 77.15 -45.34 -121.92
N GLU A 719 77.13 -44.01 -121.99
CA GLU A 719 77.87 -43.25 -123.02
C GLU A 719 79.39 -43.41 -122.88
N LYS A 720 79.92 -43.45 -121.65
CA LYS A 720 81.35 -43.78 -121.43
C LYS A 720 81.68 -45.18 -121.94
N ARG A 721 80.84 -46.17 -121.63
CA ARG A 721 80.98 -47.57 -122.08
C ARG A 721 80.87 -47.69 -123.61
N SER A 722 79.91 -47.02 -124.23
CA SER A 722 79.75 -46.92 -125.69
C SER A 722 81.02 -46.40 -126.35
N ARG A 723 81.57 -45.30 -125.81
CA ARG A 723 82.82 -44.70 -126.25
C ARG A 723 84.05 -45.61 -126.03
N GLU A 724 84.09 -46.39 -124.95
CA GLU A 724 85.13 -47.38 -124.69
C GLU A 724 85.07 -48.57 -125.67
N LEU A 725 83.86 -49.07 -126.00
CA LEU A 725 83.65 -50.08 -127.04
C LEU A 725 84.08 -49.57 -128.43
N LEU A 726 83.79 -48.29 -128.75
CA LEU A 726 84.28 -47.62 -129.96
C LEU A 726 85.81 -47.44 -129.98
N GLN A 727 86.46 -47.29 -128.82
CA GLN A 727 87.93 -47.29 -128.73
C GLN A 727 88.51 -48.71 -128.89
N GLN A 728 87.81 -49.75 -128.42
CA GLN A 728 88.24 -51.14 -128.58
C GLN A 728 88.11 -51.66 -130.02
N SER A 729 87.29 -51.05 -130.89
CA SER A 729 87.18 -51.42 -132.32
C SER A 729 88.14 -50.67 -133.26
N MET A 730 88.81 -49.62 -132.79
CA MET A 730 89.84 -48.90 -133.58
C MET A 730 91.02 -49.76 -134.09
N PRO A 731 91.49 -50.82 -133.40
CA PRO A 731 92.49 -51.74 -133.96
C PRO A 731 91.99 -52.46 -135.22
N CYS A 732 90.72 -52.86 -135.26
CA CYS A 732 90.11 -53.47 -136.45
C CYS A 732 90.05 -52.47 -137.61
N LYS A 733 89.72 -51.20 -137.34
CA LYS A 733 89.82 -50.14 -138.35
C LYS A 733 91.24 -50.00 -138.91
N ARG A 734 92.26 -49.96 -138.05
CA ARG A 734 93.67 -49.88 -138.50
C ARG A 734 94.12 -51.10 -139.31
N HIS A 735 93.62 -52.29 -138.99
CA HIS A 735 93.88 -53.49 -139.77
C HIS A 735 93.20 -53.43 -141.14
N LEU A 736 91.94 -53.01 -141.19
CA LEU A 736 91.22 -52.77 -142.44
C LEU A 736 91.86 -51.65 -143.28
N GLU A 737 92.42 -50.60 -142.66
CA GLU A 737 93.19 -49.56 -143.36
C GLU A 737 94.49 -50.13 -143.97
N SER A 738 95.19 -51.06 -143.29
CA SER A 738 96.38 -51.71 -143.86
C SER A 738 96.03 -52.72 -144.96
N GLU A 739 94.94 -53.47 -144.81
CA GLU A 739 94.38 -54.32 -145.86
C GLU A 739 93.89 -53.52 -147.06
N LEU A 740 93.28 -52.35 -146.85
CA LEU A 740 92.82 -51.48 -147.92
C LEU A 740 94.01 -50.91 -148.72
N VAL A 741 95.14 -50.58 -148.06
CA VAL A 741 96.39 -50.20 -148.76
C VAL A 741 96.96 -51.36 -149.58
N THR A 742 97.02 -52.60 -149.05
CA THR A 742 97.50 -53.74 -149.85
C THR A 742 96.53 -54.10 -150.98
N LEU A 743 95.21 -54.00 -150.74
CA LEU A 743 94.17 -54.15 -151.76
C LEU A 743 94.19 -53.01 -152.78
N GLN A 744 94.61 -51.79 -152.46
CA GLN A 744 94.82 -50.72 -153.44
C GLN A 744 96.05 -50.98 -154.32
N ILE A 745 97.13 -51.51 -153.76
CA ILE A 745 98.30 -51.94 -154.54
C ILE A 745 97.93 -53.11 -155.48
N GLN A 746 97.18 -54.10 -154.99
CA GLN A 746 96.64 -55.19 -155.80
C GLN A 746 95.61 -54.70 -156.82
N LEU A 747 94.76 -53.74 -156.46
CA LEU A 747 93.77 -53.15 -157.37
C LEU A 747 94.46 -52.38 -158.48
N GLN A 748 95.54 -51.64 -158.21
CA GLN A 748 96.32 -50.97 -159.25
C GLN A 748 96.91 -51.99 -160.23
N GLN A 749 97.55 -53.05 -159.72
CA GLN A 749 98.07 -54.16 -160.54
C GLN A 749 96.96 -54.87 -161.33
N CYS A 750 95.77 -55.01 -160.76
CA CYS A 750 94.60 -55.56 -161.43
C CYS A 750 93.96 -54.56 -162.41
N GLN A 751 94.07 -53.25 -162.21
CA GLN A 751 93.55 -52.20 -163.10
C GLN A 751 94.43 -52.03 -164.33
N ASP A 752 95.76 -52.09 -164.18
CA ASP A 752 96.69 -52.14 -165.30
C ASP A 752 96.37 -53.36 -166.20
N ARG A 753 96.04 -54.50 -165.57
CA ARG A 753 95.62 -55.75 -166.23
C ARG A 753 94.17 -55.73 -166.72
N MET A 754 93.31 -54.91 -166.11
CA MET A 754 91.93 -54.71 -166.53
C MET A 754 91.88 -53.79 -167.76
N LEU A 755 92.78 -52.82 -167.89
CA LEU A 755 92.95 -52.02 -169.10
C LEU A 755 93.47 -52.85 -170.30
N GLU A 756 94.17 -53.96 -170.06
CA GLU A 756 94.46 -54.96 -171.09
C GLU A 756 93.19 -55.75 -171.49
N LEU A 757 92.35 -56.14 -170.52
CA LEU A 757 91.15 -56.96 -170.73
C LEU A 757 89.90 -56.17 -171.16
N GLU A 758 89.80 -54.87 -170.86
CA GLU A 758 88.72 -53.98 -171.31
C GLU A 758 88.75 -53.83 -172.84
N LYS A 759 89.93 -53.92 -173.45
CA LYS A 759 90.10 -54.04 -174.91
C LYS A 759 89.57 -55.35 -175.50
N GLU A 760 89.39 -56.39 -174.70
CA GLU A 760 88.73 -57.64 -175.11
C GLU A 760 87.25 -57.69 -174.72
N LEU A 761 86.80 -56.80 -173.82
CA LEU A 761 85.42 -56.73 -173.31
C LEU A 761 84.48 -55.87 -174.17
N GLU A 762 84.98 -55.10 -175.13
CA GLU A 762 84.19 -54.25 -176.04
C GLU A 762 83.44 -55.05 -177.13
N ASN A 763 82.49 -55.93 -176.75
CA ASN A 763 81.16 -56.15 -177.39
C ASN A 763 80.37 -57.27 -176.65
N PRO A 764 79.02 -57.36 -176.77
CA PRO A 764 78.18 -57.56 -175.59
C PRO A 764 77.30 -58.84 -175.62
N TYR A 765 76.27 -58.87 -174.73
CA TYR A 765 75.17 -59.85 -174.53
C TYR A 765 75.31 -60.85 -173.35
N ASP A 766 74.76 -60.49 -172.18
CA ASP A 766 73.85 -61.39 -171.41
C ASP A 766 72.83 -60.57 -170.61
N GLU A 767 71.67 -61.15 -170.29
CA GLU A 767 70.43 -60.42 -169.97
C GLU A 767 69.72 -60.99 -168.72
N LYS A 768 70.47 -61.26 -167.64
CA LYS A 768 69.99 -62.11 -166.54
C LYS A 768 70.18 -61.51 -165.12
N ARG A 769 69.08 -61.07 -164.46
CA ARG A 769 68.46 -61.66 -163.23
C ARG A 769 67.57 -60.70 -162.39
N VAL A 770 66.57 -61.28 -161.69
CA VAL A 770 65.77 -60.81 -160.50
C VAL A 770 64.32 -60.24 -160.75
N ARG A 771 63.42 -60.36 -159.73
CA ARG A 771 61.92 -60.34 -159.76
C ARG A 771 61.26 -60.00 -158.37
N PHE A 772 59.95 -59.66 -158.30
CA PHE A 772 59.14 -59.29 -157.09
C PHE A 772 57.75 -60.02 -156.91
N LEU A 773 57.03 -59.83 -155.76
CA LEU A 773 55.65 -60.34 -155.37
C LEU A 773 54.95 -59.46 -154.25
N ALA A 774 53.65 -59.68 -153.86
CA ALA A 774 52.73 -58.68 -153.21
C ALA A 774 51.63 -59.17 -152.17
N GLY A 775 50.70 -58.28 -151.70
CA GLY A 775 49.50 -58.50 -150.80
C GLY A 775 48.58 -57.25 -150.56
N ASP A 776 47.35 -57.35 -149.97
CA ASP A 776 46.22 -56.34 -149.97
C ASP A 776 45.37 -56.17 -148.64
N ASP A 777 44.47 -55.15 -148.56
CA ASP A 777 43.69 -54.65 -147.37
C ASP A 777 42.16 -54.33 -147.62
N PRO A 778 41.30 -54.09 -146.58
CA PRO A 778 39.82 -53.91 -146.67
C PRO A 778 39.25 -52.45 -146.75
N SER A 779 37.92 -52.29 -146.79
CA SER A 779 37.19 -51.10 -147.32
C SER A 779 36.51 -50.16 -146.28
N PRO A 780 36.43 -48.82 -146.49
CA PRO A 780 35.97 -47.86 -145.47
C PRO A 780 34.48 -47.89 -145.08
N ALA A 781 33.59 -48.35 -145.95
CA ALA A 781 32.13 -48.20 -145.75
C ALA A 781 31.61 -48.96 -144.51
N GLU A 782 32.27 -50.06 -144.14
CA GLU A 782 31.91 -50.88 -142.97
C GLU A 782 32.28 -50.22 -141.63
N ILE A 783 33.20 -49.24 -141.65
CA ILE A 783 33.63 -48.48 -140.48
C ILE A 783 32.59 -47.41 -140.12
N GLN A 784 32.08 -46.68 -141.12
CA GLN A 784 31.18 -45.53 -140.92
C GLN A 784 29.92 -45.91 -140.14
N THR A 785 29.22 -46.97 -140.59
CA THR A 785 27.99 -47.48 -139.96
C THR A 785 28.20 -47.96 -138.51
N LYS A 786 29.45 -48.29 -138.14
CA LYS A 786 29.82 -48.74 -136.80
C LYS A 786 29.97 -47.60 -135.80
N VAL A 787 30.19 -46.37 -136.27
CA VAL A 787 30.31 -45.17 -135.43
C VAL A 787 28.92 -44.66 -135.03
N GLU A 788 28.01 -44.51 -135.99
CA GLU A 788 26.65 -43.98 -135.76
C GLU A 788 25.84 -44.84 -134.77
N GLU A 789 26.01 -46.16 -134.78
CA GLU A 789 25.41 -47.11 -133.83
C GLU A 789 25.90 -46.87 -132.38
N LEU A 790 27.14 -46.41 -132.20
CA LEU A 790 27.75 -46.17 -130.88
C LEU A 790 27.40 -44.79 -130.32
N GLU A 791 27.35 -43.76 -131.16
CA GLU A 791 27.02 -42.38 -130.74
C GLU A 791 25.59 -42.26 -130.21
N SER A 792 24.60 -42.82 -130.93
CA SER A 792 23.19 -42.83 -130.50
C SER A 792 23.00 -43.53 -129.15
N ARG A 793 23.79 -44.59 -128.89
CA ARG A 793 23.78 -45.38 -127.67
C ARG A 793 24.54 -44.74 -126.50
N LEU A 794 25.35 -43.71 -126.75
CA LEU A 794 25.99 -42.89 -125.71
C LEU A 794 24.97 -41.91 -125.12
N ALA A 795 24.25 -41.16 -125.97
CA ALA A 795 23.30 -40.13 -125.56
C ALA A 795 22.19 -40.67 -124.63
N GLU A 796 21.62 -41.84 -124.94
CA GLU A 796 20.60 -42.52 -124.12
C GLU A 796 21.10 -42.84 -122.68
N ARG A 797 22.43 -42.92 -122.48
CA ARG A 797 23.04 -43.17 -121.16
C ARG A 797 23.38 -41.91 -120.38
N GLU A 798 23.59 -40.78 -121.05
CA GLU A 798 23.83 -39.49 -120.39
C GLU A 798 22.52 -38.93 -119.80
N GLU A 799 21.41 -39.06 -120.53
CA GLU A 799 20.07 -38.68 -120.04
C GLU A 799 19.65 -39.47 -118.78
N GLN A 800 19.85 -40.78 -118.78
CA GLN A 800 19.58 -41.66 -117.63
C GLN A 800 20.48 -41.41 -116.40
N LEU A 801 21.56 -40.64 -116.56
CA LEU A 801 22.48 -40.26 -115.48
C LEU A 801 22.00 -38.95 -114.83
N LEU A 802 21.64 -37.96 -115.64
CA LEU A 802 21.06 -36.69 -115.21
C LEU A 802 19.77 -36.86 -114.38
N GLU A 803 18.88 -37.80 -114.76
CA GLU A 803 17.68 -38.10 -113.95
C GLU A 803 18.04 -38.60 -112.53
N LYS A 804 19.10 -39.40 -112.41
CA LYS A 804 19.51 -40.00 -111.13
C LYS A 804 20.20 -39.02 -110.20
N ASP A 805 21.01 -38.11 -110.74
CA ASP A 805 21.64 -37.05 -109.96
C ASP A 805 20.59 -36.09 -109.37
N LEU A 806 19.52 -35.78 -110.14
CA LEU A 806 18.40 -34.96 -109.65
C LEU A 806 17.63 -35.64 -108.51
N VAL A 807 17.42 -36.96 -108.58
CA VAL A 807 16.81 -37.75 -107.51
C VAL A 807 17.73 -37.82 -106.28
N PHE A 808 19.04 -38.02 -106.49
CA PHE A 808 20.03 -38.06 -105.42
C PHE A 808 20.05 -36.75 -104.62
N GLU A 809 20.04 -35.59 -105.30
CA GLU A 809 20.02 -34.29 -104.63
C GLU A 809 18.75 -34.08 -103.78
N GLN A 810 17.57 -34.49 -104.27
CA GLN A 810 16.34 -34.41 -103.47
C GLN A 810 16.39 -35.31 -102.22
N VAL A 811 16.91 -36.54 -102.36
CA VAL A 811 17.07 -37.46 -101.22
C VAL A 811 18.05 -36.91 -100.20
N GLN A 812 19.19 -36.36 -100.63
CA GLN A 812 20.19 -35.77 -99.74
C GLN A 812 19.60 -34.58 -98.95
N ARG A 813 18.92 -33.64 -99.64
CA ARG A 813 18.21 -32.52 -99.00
C ARG A 813 17.06 -32.97 -98.07
N LEU A 814 16.59 -34.21 -98.15
CA LEU A 814 15.60 -34.78 -97.22
C LEU A 814 16.31 -35.37 -95.98
N VAL A 815 17.37 -36.15 -96.20
CA VAL A 815 18.20 -36.75 -95.14
C VAL A 815 18.82 -35.69 -94.24
N GLU A 816 19.35 -34.60 -94.80
CA GLU A 816 19.93 -33.49 -94.04
C GLU A 816 18.90 -32.78 -93.14
N ARG A 817 17.67 -32.58 -93.63
CA ARG A 817 16.58 -32.00 -92.82
C ARG A 817 16.10 -32.94 -91.70
N ILE A 818 16.09 -34.25 -91.93
CA ILE A 818 15.79 -35.24 -90.88
C ILE A 818 16.93 -35.27 -89.86
N ARG A 819 18.18 -35.24 -90.32
CA ARG A 819 19.37 -35.24 -89.48
C ARG A 819 19.44 -34.02 -88.57
N HIS A 820 19.24 -32.80 -89.08
CA HIS A 820 19.20 -31.61 -88.24
C HIS A 820 18.07 -31.62 -87.21
N LYS A 821 16.88 -32.15 -87.54
CA LYS A 821 15.81 -32.35 -86.54
C LYS A 821 16.19 -33.36 -85.47
N ALA A 822 16.86 -34.46 -85.84
CA ALA A 822 17.34 -35.48 -84.92
C ALA A 822 18.57 -35.05 -84.10
N GLU A 823 19.34 -34.07 -84.58
CA GLU A 823 20.46 -33.46 -83.84
C GLU A 823 19.93 -32.41 -82.84
N ALA A 824 19.04 -31.50 -83.25
CA ALA A 824 18.40 -30.54 -82.35
C ALA A 824 17.64 -31.22 -81.19
N GLY A 825 16.87 -32.28 -81.48
CA GLY A 825 16.13 -33.02 -80.45
C GLY A 825 17.01 -33.78 -79.44
N LYS A 826 18.31 -33.97 -79.69
CA LYS A 826 19.22 -34.63 -78.74
C LYS A 826 19.56 -33.74 -77.55
N ASP A 827 19.73 -32.44 -77.75
CA ASP A 827 20.06 -31.54 -76.64
C ASP A 827 18.86 -31.30 -75.72
N ASP A 828 17.64 -31.21 -76.28
CA ASP A 828 16.40 -31.16 -75.49
C ASP A 828 16.18 -32.45 -74.69
N THR A 829 16.35 -33.63 -75.30
CA THR A 829 16.22 -34.91 -74.58
C THR A 829 17.35 -35.15 -73.58
N LEU A 830 18.58 -34.71 -73.85
CA LEU A 830 19.71 -34.79 -72.92
C LEU A 830 19.55 -33.83 -71.72
N THR A 831 19.06 -32.60 -71.95
CA THR A 831 18.79 -31.66 -70.85
C THR A 831 17.59 -32.09 -70.01
N LEU A 832 16.55 -32.68 -70.62
CA LEU A 832 15.44 -33.31 -69.90
C LEU A 832 15.93 -34.49 -69.04
N ALA A 833 16.73 -35.41 -69.61
CA ALA A 833 17.29 -36.54 -68.87
C ALA A 833 18.20 -36.10 -67.70
N LYS A 834 18.99 -35.04 -67.87
CA LYS A 834 19.77 -34.42 -66.78
C LYS A 834 18.87 -33.87 -65.68
N LYS A 835 17.83 -33.08 -66.02
CA LYS A 835 16.85 -32.55 -65.06
C LYS A 835 16.12 -33.65 -64.29
N VAL A 836 15.71 -34.73 -64.95
CA VAL A 836 15.05 -35.88 -64.31
C VAL A 836 15.99 -36.62 -63.35
N ASN A 837 17.27 -36.78 -63.71
CA ASN A 837 18.26 -37.36 -62.80
C ASN A 837 18.56 -36.44 -61.60
N GLU A 838 18.59 -35.12 -61.79
CA GLU A 838 18.72 -34.16 -60.68
C GLU A 838 17.53 -34.19 -59.73
N THR A 839 16.29 -34.23 -60.23
CA THR A 839 15.10 -34.32 -59.37
C THR A 839 15.04 -35.67 -58.66
N GLN A 840 15.38 -36.77 -59.32
CA GLN A 840 15.47 -38.08 -58.67
C GLN A 840 16.59 -38.12 -57.61
N GLY A 841 17.71 -37.41 -57.82
CA GLY A 841 18.75 -37.20 -56.82
C GLY A 841 18.24 -36.43 -55.60
N LYS A 842 17.63 -35.27 -55.82
CA LYS A 842 17.01 -34.44 -54.76
C LYS A 842 15.95 -35.21 -53.97
N ILE A 843 15.15 -36.04 -54.63
CA ILE A 843 14.18 -36.94 -53.97
C ILE A 843 14.90 -37.95 -53.07
N LYS A 844 15.91 -38.68 -53.58
CA LYS A 844 16.69 -39.65 -52.79
C LYS A 844 17.38 -39.02 -51.58
N ASP A 845 17.87 -37.78 -51.71
CA ASP A 845 18.48 -37.04 -50.61
C ASP A 845 17.45 -36.56 -49.58
N MET A 846 16.28 -36.11 -50.03
CA MET A 846 15.16 -35.77 -49.13
C MET A 846 14.64 -37.00 -48.39
N THR A 847 14.50 -38.15 -49.06
CA THR A 847 14.13 -39.42 -48.42
C THR A 847 15.18 -39.85 -47.38
N ARG A 848 16.48 -39.68 -47.66
CA ARG A 848 17.54 -39.97 -46.66
C ARG A 848 17.47 -39.03 -45.46
N LYS A 849 17.26 -37.73 -45.66
CA LYS A 849 17.03 -36.76 -44.56
C LYS A 849 15.79 -37.09 -43.74
N MET A 850 14.70 -37.47 -44.40
CA MET A 850 13.45 -37.89 -43.75
C MET A 850 13.65 -39.18 -42.93
N MET A 851 14.38 -40.17 -43.44
CA MET A 851 14.72 -41.39 -42.69
C MET A 851 15.63 -41.10 -41.49
N ALA A 852 16.57 -40.16 -41.60
CA ALA A 852 17.38 -39.71 -40.46
C ALA A 852 16.51 -39.03 -39.39
N LEU A 853 15.68 -38.05 -39.77
CA LEU A 853 14.73 -37.38 -38.86
C LEU A 853 13.75 -38.35 -38.19
N VAL A 854 13.19 -39.33 -38.93
CA VAL A 854 12.32 -40.37 -38.35
C VAL A 854 13.09 -41.25 -37.36
N SER A 855 14.37 -41.51 -37.61
CA SER A 855 15.25 -42.27 -36.71
C SER A 855 15.60 -41.46 -35.45
N GLU A 856 15.87 -40.16 -35.57
CA GLU A 856 16.09 -39.23 -34.45
C GLU A 856 14.82 -39.08 -33.59
N VAL A 857 13.65 -38.96 -34.22
CA VAL A 857 12.34 -38.95 -33.51
C VAL A 857 12.08 -40.28 -32.81
N SER A 858 12.39 -41.42 -33.45
CA SER A 858 12.26 -42.75 -32.81
C SER A 858 13.22 -42.93 -31.63
N MET A 859 14.46 -42.44 -31.73
CA MET A 859 15.43 -42.49 -30.63
C MET A 859 15.04 -41.57 -29.47
N THR A 860 14.60 -40.34 -29.75
CA THR A 860 14.17 -39.40 -28.72
C THR A 860 12.85 -39.84 -28.06
N GLN A 861 11.93 -40.46 -28.81
CA GLN A 861 10.74 -41.10 -28.26
C GLN A 861 11.09 -42.29 -27.35
N ALA A 862 12.01 -43.17 -27.78
CA ALA A 862 12.48 -44.29 -26.96
C ALA A 862 13.18 -43.81 -25.67
N GLN A 863 14.02 -42.77 -25.76
CA GLN A 863 14.65 -42.14 -24.58
C GLN A 863 13.60 -41.51 -23.66
N SER A 864 12.57 -40.84 -24.19
CA SER A 864 11.48 -40.29 -23.39
C SER A 864 10.68 -41.38 -22.67
N MET A 865 10.43 -42.53 -23.32
CA MET A 865 9.76 -43.67 -22.68
C MET A 865 10.65 -44.31 -21.60
N GLN A 866 11.97 -44.42 -21.85
CA GLN A 866 12.92 -44.94 -20.86
C GLN A 866 13.04 -44.01 -19.64
N LEU A 867 13.05 -42.69 -19.82
CA LEU A 867 13.04 -41.72 -18.74
C LEU A 867 11.71 -41.73 -17.97
N GLN A 868 10.57 -41.85 -18.66
CA GLN A 868 9.26 -42.03 -17.99
C GLN A 868 9.19 -43.33 -17.17
N GLN A 869 9.82 -44.41 -17.63
CA GLN A 869 9.93 -45.63 -16.84
C GLN A 869 10.83 -45.42 -15.61
N GLN A 870 12.00 -44.80 -15.77
CA GLN A 870 12.89 -44.48 -14.63
C GLN A 870 12.25 -43.56 -13.59
N VAL A 871 11.40 -42.61 -14.02
CA VAL A 871 10.62 -41.77 -13.10
C VAL A 871 9.62 -42.63 -12.31
N ARG A 872 8.84 -43.50 -12.98
CA ARG A 872 7.88 -44.40 -12.30
C ARG A 872 8.55 -45.41 -11.38
N ASP A 873 9.67 -45.97 -11.79
CA ASP A 873 10.46 -46.90 -10.98
C ASP A 873 10.97 -46.17 -9.72
N GLY A 874 11.48 -44.94 -9.88
CA GLY A 874 11.92 -44.09 -8.76
C GLY A 874 10.79 -43.57 -7.86
N GLU A 875 9.60 -43.30 -8.41
CA GLU A 875 8.38 -42.99 -7.66
C GLU A 875 7.95 -44.19 -6.81
N GLY A 876 7.93 -45.40 -7.38
CA GLY A 876 7.62 -46.64 -6.65
C GLY A 876 8.67 -47.06 -5.61
N ASP A 877 9.96 -46.78 -5.86
CA ASP A 877 11.02 -46.93 -4.85
C ASP A 877 10.86 -45.90 -3.72
N LEU A 878 10.46 -44.66 -4.03
CA LEU A 878 10.21 -43.60 -3.04
C LEU A 878 8.96 -43.90 -2.20
N GLU A 879 7.86 -44.35 -2.79
CA GLU A 879 6.68 -44.86 -2.06
C GLU A 879 7.06 -46.00 -1.12
N GLN A 880 7.90 -46.94 -1.55
CA GLN A 880 8.43 -48.00 -0.68
C GLN A 880 9.32 -47.45 0.45
N CYS A 881 10.12 -46.40 0.20
CA CYS A 881 10.91 -45.75 1.24
C CYS A 881 10.01 -45.11 2.31
N TYR A 882 8.94 -44.42 1.91
CA TYR A 882 7.94 -43.89 2.85
C TYR A 882 7.21 -45.01 3.62
N LEU A 883 6.73 -46.05 2.93
CA LEU A 883 6.06 -47.22 3.53
C LEU A 883 6.94 -48.08 4.46
N ARG A 884 8.27 -47.91 4.42
CA ARG A 884 9.24 -48.45 5.38
C ARG A 884 9.41 -47.52 6.57
N MET A 885 9.60 -46.22 6.29
CA MET A 885 9.79 -45.19 7.31
C MET A 885 8.56 -45.06 8.24
N GLU A 886 7.35 -45.16 7.71
CA GLU A 886 6.09 -45.21 8.50
C GLU A 886 6.02 -46.44 9.44
N LYS A 887 6.74 -47.52 9.12
CA LYS A 887 6.83 -48.74 9.95
C LYS A 887 8.03 -48.72 10.91
N GLY A 888 8.80 -47.63 10.93
CA GLY A 888 10.06 -47.53 11.68
C GLY A 888 11.22 -48.34 11.10
N GLU A 889 11.10 -48.85 9.87
CA GLU A 889 12.19 -49.51 9.15
C GLU A 889 13.10 -48.48 8.46
N PRO A 890 14.41 -48.76 8.28
CA PRO A 890 15.29 -47.93 7.46
C PRO A 890 14.72 -47.76 6.04
N PRO A 891 14.71 -46.54 5.46
CA PRO A 891 14.11 -46.28 4.14
C PRO A 891 14.67 -47.17 3.02
N THR A 892 15.94 -47.58 3.10
CA THR A 892 16.57 -48.43 2.07
C THR A 892 17.56 -49.42 2.70
N LEU A 893 17.62 -50.63 2.14
CA LEU A 893 18.58 -51.70 2.54
C LEU A 893 20.06 -51.33 2.33
N THR A 894 20.35 -50.21 1.63
CA THR A 894 21.68 -49.60 1.54
C THR A 894 21.97 -48.75 2.77
N MET A 895 21.06 -47.86 3.16
CA MET A 895 21.16 -47.05 4.39
C MET A 895 21.23 -47.91 5.64
N GLU A 896 20.48 -49.01 5.72
CA GLU A 896 20.62 -50.01 6.79
C GLU A 896 22.07 -50.54 6.88
N LYS A 897 22.68 -50.89 5.75
CA LYS A 897 24.05 -51.43 5.68
C LYS A 897 25.11 -50.37 5.96
N GLU A 898 24.85 -49.11 5.64
CA GLU A 898 25.72 -47.98 5.98
C GLU A 898 25.61 -47.60 7.46
N TRP A 899 24.42 -47.62 8.06
CA TRP A 899 24.22 -47.48 9.51
C TRP A 899 24.92 -48.61 10.27
N LEU A 900 24.70 -49.86 9.88
CA LEU A 900 25.42 -51.03 10.40
C LEU A 900 26.92 -51.00 10.09
N ARG A 901 27.40 -50.14 9.19
CA ARG A 901 28.83 -49.90 8.95
C ARG A 901 29.37 -48.81 9.86
N GLN A 902 28.67 -47.68 10.00
CA GLN A 902 29.00 -46.61 10.95
C GLN A 902 29.07 -47.15 12.39
N MET A 903 28.06 -47.89 12.84
CA MET A 903 28.05 -48.52 14.17
C MET A 903 29.26 -49.46 14.41
N ARG A 904 29.75 -50.17 13.37
CA ARG A 904 30.97 -50.99 13.46
C ARG A 904 32.25 -50.17 13.36
N ASP A 905 32.27 -49.13 12.55
CA ASP A 905 33.40 -48.23 12.39
C ASP A 905 33.63 -47.39 13.66
N ASP A 906 32.56 -46.98 14.36
CA ASP A 906 32.64 -46.24 15.62
C ASP A 906 32.89 -47.15 16.82
N HIS A 907 32.36 -48.38 16.84
CA HIS A 907 32.79 -49.39 17.82
C HIS A 907 34.30 -49.69 17.68
N ARG A 908 34.80 -49.76 16.44
CA ARG A 908 36.25 -49.86 16.18
C ARG A 908 36.99 -48.60 16.62
N ARG A 909 36.48 -47.37 16.41
CA ARG A 909 37.11 -46.15 16.95
C ARG A 909 37.24 -46.21 18.47
N HIS A 910 36.20 -46.64 19.19
CA HIS A 910 36.27 -46.81 20.65
C HIS A 910 37.32 -47.85 21.07
N GLN A 911 37.39 -49.01 20.39
CA GLN A 911 38.45 -50.00 20.64
C GLN A 911 39.85 -49.43 20.39
N ASN A 912 40.07 -48.78 19.24
CA ASN A 912 41.34 -48.13 18.89
C ASN A 912 41.73 -46.99 19.84
N ILE A 913 40.77 -46.31 20.49
CA ILE A 913 41.05 -45.27 21.49
C ILE A 913 41.55 -45.90 22.80
N GLU A 914 40.95 -47.00 23.27
CA GLU A 914 41.42 -47.69 24.48
C GLU A 914 42.71 -48.48 24.24
N GLU A 915 42.90 -49.09 23.06
CA GLU A 915 44.20 -49.67 22.66
C GLU A 915 45.29 -48.59 22.70
N ARG A 916 45.05 -47.42 22.09
CA ARG A 916 46.01 -46.31 22.12
C ARG A 916 46.26 -45.76 23.52
N ARG A 917 45.25 -45.76 24.40
CA ARG A 917 45.44 -45.37 25.81
C ARG A 917 46.35 -46.33 26.55
N LEU A 918 46.26 -47.63 26.25
CA LEU A 918 47.16 -48.65 26.77
C LEU A 918 48.58 -48.53 26.16
N GLU A 919 48.71 -48.20 24.88
CA GLU A 919 50.01 -47.86 24.25
C GLU A 919 50.67 -46.64 24.93
N GLU A 920 49.90 -45.59 25.23
CA GLU A 920 50.39 -44.40 25.97
C GLU A 920 50.76 -44.73 27.43
N GLU A 921 50.06 -45.67 28.09
CA GLU A 921 50.43 -46.22 29.41
C GLU A 921 51.68 -47.13 29.36
N GLU A 922 51.96 -47.82 28.25
CA GLU A 922 53.22 -48.57 28.05
C GLU A 922 54.41 -47.66 27.70
N GLU A 923 54.22 -46.63 26.87
CA GLU A 923 55.32 -45.70 26.49
C GLU A 923 55.94 -44.99 27.70
N GLU A 924 55.15 -44.68 28.74
CA GLU A 924 55.66 -44.14 30.01
C GLU A 924 56.65 -45.08 30.73
N GLN A 925 56.55 -46.41 30.55
CA GLN A 925 57.49 -47.36 31.17
C GLN A 925 58.87 -47.38 30.50
N TYR A 926 58.97 -46.98 29.23
CA TYR A 926 60.22 -47.00 28.44
C TYR A 926 61.02 -45.69 28.52
N LYS A 927 60.72 -44.86 29.52
CA LYS A 927 61.11 -43.44 29.63
C LYS A 927 62.24 -43.27 30.66
N LEU A 928 63.50 -43.26 30.20
CA LEU A 928 64.67 -43.16 31.09
C LEU A 928 64.82 -41.76 31.72
N ALA A 929 65.46 -41.72 32.89
CA ALA A 929 65.88 -40.50 33.57
C ALA A 929 66.85 -39.70 32.68
N GLY A 930 66.32 -38.64 32.05
CA GLY A 930 66.97 -37.92 30.95
C GLY A 930 66.05 -37.61 29.77
N GLY A 931 64.85 -38.20 29.73
CA GLY A 931 63.80 -37.87 28.74
C GLY A 931 63.98 -38.54 27.38
N VAL A 932 64.80 -39.58 27.29
CA VAL A 932 64.99 -40.39 26.08
C VAL A 932 64.23 -41.71 26.23
N TYR A 933 63.35 -41.99 25.28
CA TYR A 933 62.59 -43.24 25.19
C TYR A 933 63.46 -44.34 24.58
N THR A 934 63.34 -45.57 25.07
CA THR A 934 64.18 -46.72 24.65
C THR A 934 63.33 -47.94 24.26
N THR A 935 63.38 -48.33 22.98
CA THR A 935 62.68 -49.50 22.42
C THR A 935 63.38 -50.83 22.71
N ALA A 936 64.03 -50.97 23.86
CA ALA A 936 64.80 -52.15 24.24
C ALA A 936 64.19 -52.81 25.48
N GLU A 937 63.76 -54.07 25.34
CA GLU A 937 63.32 -54.93 26.46
C GLU A 937 64.37 -54.90 27.60
N PRO A 938 64.02 -54.50 28.84
CA PRO A 938 64.94 -54.54 29.98
C PRO A 938 65.43 -55.98 30.23
N ARG A 939 66.69 -56.26 29.90
CA ARG A 939 67.25 -57.61 30.04
C ARG A 939 67.37 -57.98 31.53
N PRO A 940 66.68 -59.02 32.04
CA PRO A 940 66.58 -59.28 33.49
C PRO A 940 67.87 -59.69 34.23
N ASN A 941 69.05 -59.59 33.62
CA ASN A 941 70.35 -60.02 34.18
C ASN A 941 71.52 -59.16 33.65
N ALA A 942 71.39 -57.84 33.70
CA ALA A 942 72.52 -56.90 33.52
C ALA A 942 72.88 -56.28 34.88
N TYR A 943 73.79 -56.91 35.61
CA TYR A 943 74.13 -56.53 36.99
C TYR A 943 75.18 -55.40 37.02
N ILE A 944 74.73 -54.16 36.86
CA ILE A 944 75.53 -52.93 37.01
C ILE A 944 74.79 -52.03 38.01
N PRO A 945 75.34 -51.75 39.20
CA PRO A 945 74.77 -50.79 40.14
C PRO A 945 74.93 -49.34 39.64
N ASP A 946 73.92 -48.50 39.87
CA ASP A 946 73.87 -47.10 39.46
C ASP A 946 74.66 -46.16 40.40
N ASP A 947 75.96 -46.41 40.58
CA ASP A 947 76.88 -45.54 41.32
C ASP A 947 77.96 -44.94 40.38
N ASP A 948 77.94 -43.61 40.21
CA ASP A 948 78.86 -42.86 39.34
C ASP A 948 80.31 -42.82 39.87
N SER A 949 81.23 -43.67 39.36
CA SER A 949 82.68 -43.37 39.22
C SER A 949 83.49 -44.42 38.43
N ASP A 950 84.21 -43.96 37.41
CA ASP A 950 85.31 -44.63 36.66
C ASP A 950 85.03 -45.91 35.83
N LEU A 951 85.99 -46.24 34.95
CA LEU A 951 85.76 -47.03 33.72
C LEU A 951 85.68 -48.57 33.86
N PRO A 952 84.94 -49.27 32.97
CA PRO A 952 84.66 -50.70 33.06
C PRO A 952 85.69 -51.61 32.35
N ILE A 953 85.83 -52.86 32.83
CA ILE A 953 86.46 -53.97 32.09
C ILE A 953 85.65 -55.28 32.26
N PRO A 954 84.81 -55.67 31.28
CA PRO A 954 84.11 -56.96 31.30
C PRO A 954 85.06 -58.16 31.08
N ARG A 955 84.76 -59.30 31.73
CA ARG A 955 85.43 -60.58 31.47
C ARG A 955 84.63 -61.43 30.46
N PRO A 956 85.29 -62.26 29.62
CA PRO A 956 84.61 -63.09 28.64
C PRO A 956 83.87 -64.28 29.30
N TYR A 957 82.67 -64.58 28.81
CA TYR A 957 81.91 -65.77 29.21
C TYR A 957 82.42 -67.05 28.53
N GLY A 958 82.31 -68.18 29.24
CA GLY A 958 82.73 -69.50 28.79
C GLY A 958 81.75 -70.20 27.83
N SER A 959 82.03 -71.47 27.55
CA SER A 959 81.56 -72.25 26.38
C SER A 959 80.06 -72.58 26.28
N HIS A 960 79.17 -71.97 27.09
CA HIS A 960 77.72 -72.20 27.06
C HIS A 960 76.92 -70.89 27.18
N ALA A 961 77.04 -70.01 26.18
CA ALA A 961 76.19 -68.83 26.04
C ALA A 961 74.82 -69.19 25.41
N PRO A 962 73.68 -68.74 25.97
CA PRO A 962 72.36 -68.99 25.38
C PRO A 962 72.15 -68.28 24.03
N PHE A 963 71.59 -69.00 23.05
CA PHE A 963 71.29 -68.51 21.70
C PHE A 963 69.80 -68.16 21.58
N LYS A 964 69.45 -66.90 21.25
CA LYS A 964 68.08 -66.49 20.84
C LYS A 964 67.97 -66.74 19.32
N PRO A 965 67.08 -67.64 18.84
CA PRO A 965 66.92 -67.89 17.41
C PRO A 965 66.44 -66.63 16.66
N ALA A 966 66.85 -66.50 15.40
CA ALA A 966 66.35 -65.47 14.50
C ALA A 966 65.12 -65.96 13.72
N GLU A 967 64.18 -65.05 13.43
CA GLU A 967 62.96 -65.37 12.69
C GLU A 967 63.22 -65.56 11.18
N SER A 968 62.38 -66.36 10.53
CA SER A 968 62.59 -66.82 9.15
C SER A 968 62.16 -65.81 8.10
N GLY A 969 63.07 -65.50 7.17
CA GLY A 969 62.89 -64.49 6.13
C GLY A 969 61.77 -64.76 5.11
N SER A 970 61.27 -63.68 4.50
CA SER A 970 60.07 -63.63 3.65
C SER A 970 60.23 -64.25 2.25
N THR A 971 60.55 -65.54 2.17
CA THR A 971 60.62 -66.30 0.90
C THR A 971 60.09 -67.73 1.03
N MET A 972 58.78 -67.88 1.27
CA MET A 972 58.07 -69.15 1.03
C MET A 972 56.86 -69.02 0.10
N ARG A 973 56.62 -70.10 -0.65
CA ARG A 973 55.83 -70.15 -1.88
C ARG A 973 54.33 -69.99 -1.61
N HIS A 974 53.71 -68.99 -2.22
CA HIS A 974 52.25 -68.85 -2.26
C HIS A 974 51.64 -69.88 -3.23
N ILE A 975 50.88 -70.84 -2.71
CA ILE A 975 50.05 -71.75 -3.52
C ILE A 975 48.66 -71.10 -3.69
N ARG A 976 48.29 -70.74 -4.92
CA ARG A 976 46.93 -70.24 -5.22
C ARG A 976 45.92 -71.39 -5.09
N LYS A 977 44.87 -71.20 -4.29
CA LYS A 977 43.69 -72.08 -4.29
C LYS A 977 42.84 -71.84 -5.56
N PRO A 978 42.24 -72.88 -6.17
CA PRO A 978 41.36 -72.71 -7.32
C PRO A 978 40.01 -72.11 -6.92
N VAL A 979 39.41 -71.34 -7.83
CA VAL A 979 38.06 -70.76 -7.68
C VAL A 979 37.03 -71.67 -8.34
N PRO A 980 35.94 -72.08 -7.66
CA PRO A 980 34.87 -72.84 -8.29
C PRO A 980 34.08 -71.95 -9.27
N LYS A 981 33.68 -72.51 -10.41
CA LYS A 981 32.72 -71.85 -11.32
C LYS A 981 31.28 -72.11 -10.85
N PRO A 982 30.37 -71.14 -11.00
CA PRO A 982 28.94 -71.39 -10.84
C PRO A 982 28.43 -72.33 -11.95
N ILE A 983 27.32 -73.02 -11.66
CA ILE A 983 26.56 -73.82 -12.61
C ILE A 983 25.29 -73.02 -12.95
N GLU A 984 24.97 -72.93 -14.24
CA GLU A 984 23.74 -72.34 -14.74
C GLU A 984 22.62 -73.39 -14.76
N ILE A 985 21.44 -73.01 -14.24
CA ILE A 985 20.12 -73.62 -14.48
C ILE A 985 19.13 -72.46 -14.61
#